data_AF-A0A8K0RA89-F1
#
_entry.id   AF-A0A8K0RA89-F1
#
_cell.length_a   1.000
_cell.length_b   1.000
_cell.length_c   1.000
_cell.angle_alpha   90.00
_cell.angle_beta   90.00
_cell.angle_gamma   90.00
#
_symmetry.space_group_name_H-M   'P 1'
#
loop_
_entity.id
_entity.type
_entity.pdbx_description
1 polymer ?
#
loop_
_entity_poly.entity_id
_entity_poly.type
_entity_poly.pdbx_seq_one_letter_code
_entity_poly.pdbx_strand_id
1 'polypeptide(L)'
;MDDTPWLRDLLRFALTATASTKVPWLDGSDVRIAAGGGDLIDPDDPGKDPRFRKLVEAILFGRRFLKTYTLVLLSILLVFTIWHWAEKLALHRKRRNDVRVKGFEATRKPGEADAWSSSSSTIEGNTTPPEAAGRRKVDEADETSPLILSNRPARNASVLWRPYYAIKSTMQYQPPAIPLINKTLPTNAVTLFVLAWLALILFYNLFRMPLSFFYLFVFADRCGIIFISNLPLLYLVAAKNQPIKLLTGFSYECLNIFHRRVGEVMCLEALLHFLGMFAVWYGLLRHLGFTLTKFIFNRVVLLGLAAFIAYELIYFTSLGSFRQRWYEIFLGLHIVLQFAGLIFLWFHHYTSRPYVGISMAIFLVDRLVYRLWLKSSTHPATLTILEDDETLLLSANWEVDNKNTALVSKNMRNGWEPNEHIFISVPALSKKHAIQSHPFTIFSAAPTTMQDAAGKHAWFSLLIRAQAESGFTHQLLQYARQHSETRIRLDGPYGSSHALDVLGTSSTAILIAGGSGIAVAYPLLYALLRPNLADPEAALTTSKRKVKLLWITHSPTHRLWVPDSKMQELEQWGLDVLIPPPTLLAGRPDVKDVLRGWIGDEAGFSGVVVSGPDGLVRDVRNTCAKLMWRRKDVNVQVEKFGW
;
A
#
# COMPACT_ATOMS: atom_id res chain seq x y z
N MET A 1 49.68 23.12 -24.62
CA MET A 1 48.36 23.63 -24.17
C MET A 1 48.05 22.88 -22.91
N ASP A 2 48.66 23.33 -21.83
CA ASP A 2 48.87 22.58 -20.58
C ASP A 2 48.00 23.10 -19.43
N ASP A 3 46.96 23.89 -19.74
CA ASP A 3 46.36 24.79 -18.74
C ASP A 3 44.97 24.36 -18.24
N THR A 4 44.81 23.17 -17.64
CA THR A 4 43.77 22.99 -16.60
C THR A 4 44.13 21.96 -15.50
N PRO A 5 45.27 22.09 -14.79
CA PRO A 5 45.62 21.22 -13.66
C PRO A 5 44.46 21.06 -12.65
N TRP A 6 43.80 22.18 -12.35
CA TRP A 6 42.69 22.28 -11.40
C TRP A 6 41.53 21.32 -11.69
N LEU A 7 41.23 21.00 -12.95
CA LEU A 7 40.12 20.14 -13.30
C LEU A 7 40.45 18.66 -13.12
N ARG A 8 41.70 18.27 -13.44
CA ARG A 8 42.20 16.92 -13.15
C ARG A 8 42.13 16.65 -11.65
N ASP A 9 42.52 17.64 -10.86
CA ASP A 9 42.47 17.56 -9.40
C ASP A 9 41.03 17.58 -8.89
N LEU A 10 40.12 18.30 -9.55
CA LEU A 10 38.69 18.28 -9.18
C LEU A 10 38.10 16.89 -9.33
N LEU A 11 38.39 16.20 -10.45
CA LEU A 11 37.89 14.86 -10.70
C LEU A 11 38.48 13.86 -9.70
N ARG A 12 39.77 13.95 -9.41
CA ARG A 12 40.44 13.13 -8.39
C ARG A 12 39.85 13.36 -7.00
N PHE A 13 39.62 14.62 -6.64
CA PHE A 13 38.96 14.97 -5.40
C PHE A 13 37.54 14.44 -5.36
N ALA A 14 36.73 14.66 -6.39
CA ALA A 14 35.34 14.21 -6.43
C ALA A 14 35.20 12.67 -6.31
N LEU A 15 36.13 11.90 -6.88
CA LEU A 15 36.18 10.44 -6.79
C LEU A 15 36.50 9.91 -5.38
N THR A 16 37.12 10.73 -4.52
CA THR A 16 37.59 10.32 -3.18
C THR A 16 36.88 11.05 -2.05
N ALA A 17 36.29 12.21 -2.32
CA ALA A 17 35.70 13.08 -1.31
C ALA A 17 34.45 12.45 -0.68
N THR A 18 34.30 12.56 0.62
CA THR A 18 33.08 12.23 1.36
C THR A 18 32.43 13.51 1.86
N ALA A 19 31.21 13.42 2.38
CA ALA A 19 30.61 14.56 3.08
C ALA A 19 31.45 15.08 4.26
N SER A 20 32.30 14.22 4.85
CA SER A 20 33.22 14.53 5.96
C SER A 20 34.61 14.98 5.48
N THR A 21 34.90 14.97 4.18
CA THR A 21 36.18 15.43 3.66
C THR A 21 36.35 16.92 3.95
N LYS A 22 37.49 17.28 4.56
CA LYS A 22 37.90 18.67 4.78
C LYS A 22 38.21 19.33 3.44
N VAL A 23 38.07 20.66 3.35
CA VAL A 23 38.48 21.36 2.13
C VAL A 23 40.01 21.31 2.01
N PRO A 24 40.57 21.07 0.82
CA PRO A 24 42.01 20.89 0.62
C PRO A 24 42.89 22.04 1.13
N TRP A 25 42.36 23.27 1.19
CA TRP A 25 43.12 24.48 1.52
C TRP A 25 42.98 24.93 2.99
N LEU A 26 42.45 24.10 3.89
CA LEU A 26 42.38 24.40 5.34
C LEU A 26 43.50 23.75 6.17
N ASP A 27 44.32 22.85 5.61
CA ASP A 27 45.53 22.37 6.30
C ASP A 27 46.69 23.34 6.01
N GLY A 28 46.79 24.38 6.82
CA GLY A 28 47.89 25.36 6.82
C GLY A 28 49.14 24.90 7.60
N SER A 29 49.50 23.62 7.58
CA SER A 29 50.66 23.09 8.31
C SER A 29 51.57 22.23 7.44
N ASP A 30 52.36 22.90 6.60
CA ASP A 30 53.78 22.60 6.37
C ASP A 30 54.32 23.58 5.30
N VAL A 31 54.48 24.86 5.67
CA VAL A 31 55.43 25.73 4.96
C VAL A 31 56.82 25.31 5.42
N ARG A 32 57.40 24.31 4.75
CA ARG A 32 58.82 23.98 4.95
C ARG A 32 59.64 24.98 4.17
N ILE A 33 60.44 25.77 4.88
CA ILE A 33 61.40 26.71 4.32
C ILE A 33 62.56 25.92 3.70
N ALA A 34 62.86 26.13 2.43
CA ALA A 34 64.07 25.58 1.80
C ALA A 34 65.32 26.31 2.34
N ALA A 35 66.47 25.63 2.37
CA ALA A 35 67.75 26.13 2.90
C ALA A 35 68.35 27.37 2.18
N GLY A 36 67.57 28.07 1.36
CA GLY A 36 67.94 29.31 0.66
C GLY A 36 66.95 30.47 0.86
N GLY A 37 65.98 30.39 1.77
CA GLY A 37 65.15 31.55 2.17
C GLY A 37 64.08 32.03 1.18
N GLY A 38 63.74 31.22 0.17
CA GLY A 38 62.57 31.44 -0.68
C GLY A 38 61.40 30.51 -0.31
N ASP A 39 60.17 31.00 -0.45
CA ASP A 39 58.95 30.18 -0.31
C ASP A 39 58.95 29.05 -1.36
N LEU A 40 58.77 27.80 -0.90
CA LEU A 40 58.44 26.68 -1.79
C LEU A 40 56.96 26.83 -2.22
N ILE A 41 56.74 27.59 -3.29
CA ILE A 41 55.46 27.56 -3.99
C ILE A 41 55.46 26.30 -4.87
N ASP A 42 54.75 25.26 -4.44
CA ASP A 42 54.50 24.06 -5.25
C ASP A 42 53.69 24.42 -6.52
N PRO A 43 54.15 24.09 -7.74
CA PRO A 43 53.43 24.33 -8.99
C PRO A 43 52.13 23.51 -9.13
N ASP A 44 51.96 22.43 -8.36
CA ASP A 44 50.82 21.50 -8.45
C ASP A 44 49.80 21.67 -7.29
N ASP A 45 49.66 22.88 -6.72
CA ASP A 45 48.66 23.20 -5.69
C ASP A 45 47.27 23.50 -6.32
N PRO A 46 46.30 22.56 -6.31
CA PRO A 46 44.96 22.77 -6.86
C PRO A 46 44.14 23.80 -6.09
N GLY A 47 44.60 24.17 -4.90
CA GLY A 47 43.89 25.06 -3.99
C GLY A 47 43.85 26.50 -4.43
N LYS A 48 44.55 26.96 -5.48
CA LYS A 48 44.59 28.39 -5.86
C LYS A 48 43.51 28.83 -6.85
N ASP A 49 42.99 27.94 -7.70
CA ASP A 49 42.00 28.32 -8.72
C ASP A 49 40.61 28.58 -8.09
N PRO A 50 40.03 29.80 -8.24
CA PRO A 50 38.71 30.12 -7.71
C PRO A 50 37.59 29.21 -8.25
N ARG A 51 37.75 28.66 -9.45
CA ARG A 51 36.80 27.73 -10.09
C ARG A 51 36.82 26.38 -9.38
N PHE A 52 38.01 25.84 -9.11
CA PHE A 52 38.18 24.61 -8.35
C PHE A 52 37.55 24.71 -6.96
N ARG A 53 37.85 25.80 -6.22
CA ARG A 53 37.29 26.05 -4.88
C ARG A 53 35.77 26.02 -4.89
N LYS A 54 35.14 26.75 -5.82
CA LYS A 54 33.67 26.82 -5.95
C LYS A 54 33.05 25.45 -6.22
N LEU A 55 33.67 24.61 -7.06
CA LEU A 55 33.16 23.27 -7.35
C LEU A 55 33.35 22.31 -6.18
N VAL A 56 34.51 22.34 -5.53
CA VAL A 56 34.76 21.53 -4.32
C VAL A 56 33.76 21.89 -3.21
N GLU A 57 33.54 23.18 -2.96
CA GLU A 57 32.54 23.65 -2.00
C GLU A 57 31.12 23.19 -2.38
N ALA A 58 30.74 23.29 -3.65
CA ALA A 58 29.44 22.84 -4.13
C ALA A 58 29.25 21.32 -4.00
N ILE A 59 30.28 20.52 -4.28
CA ILE A 59 30.27 19.05 -4.11
C ILE A 59 30.14 18.69 -2.63
N LEU A 60 30.98 19.27 -1.75
CA LEU A 60 30.94 18.98 -0.33
C LEU A 60 29.62 19.43 0.31
N PHE A 61 29.11 20.60 -0.07
CA PHE A 61 27.79 21.07 0.33
C PHE A 61 26.70 20.08 -0.12
N GLY A 62 26.70 19.69 -1.40
CA GLY A 62 25.74 18.72 -1.93
C GLY A 62 25.75 17.40 -1.16
N ARG A 63 26.93 16.84 -0.92
CA ARG A 63 27.11 15.56 -0.19
C ARG A 63 26.67 15.66 1.28
N ARG A 64 26.92 16.77 1.97
CA ARG A 64 26.43 17.00 3.34
C ARG A 64 24.92 17.20 3.37
N PHE A 65 24.40 18.01 2.44
CA PHE A 65 22.99 18.33 2.34
C PHE A 65 22.16 17.08 2.04
N LEU A 66 22.61 16.22 1.13
CA LEU A 66 21.90 14.98 0.76
C LEU A 66 21.83 13.95 1.90
N LYS A 67 22.69 14.01 2.93
CA LYS A 67 22.50 13.19 4.14
C LYS A 67 21.19 13.51 4.86
N THR A 68 20.70 14.75 4.77
CA THR A 68 19.43 15.15 5.38
C THR A 68 18.22 14.53 4.68
N TYR A 69 18.35 14.15 3.40
CA TYR A 69 17.26 13.53 2.63
C TYR A 69 16.74 12.25 3.31
N THR A 70 17.64 11.35 3.70
CA THR A 70 17.25 10.12 4.39
C THR A 70 16.60 10.40 5.74
N LEU A 71 17.07 11.44 6.47
CA LEU A 71 16.44 11.86 7.73
C LEU A 71 15.02 12.40 7.51
N VAL A 72 14.80 13.18 6.45
CA VAL A 72 13.46 13.66 6.08
C VAL A 72 12.52 12.50 5.78
N LEU A 73 12.97 11.48 5.03
CA LEU A 73 12.17 10.29 4.76
C LEU A 73 11.81 9.52 6.04
N LEU A 74 12.76 9.37 6.98
CA LEU A 74 12.52 8.74 8.28
C LEU A 74 11.54 9.55 9.13
N SER A 75 11.63 10.87 9.14
CA SER A 75 10.68 11.76 9.83
C SER A 75 9.27 11.64 9.25
N ILE A 76 9.13 11.57 7.92
CA ILE A 76 7.84 11.33 7.26
C ILE A 76 7.27 9.98 7.71
N LEU A 77 8.07 8.91 7.69
CA LEU A 77 7.64 7.59 8.17
C LEU A 77 7.22 7.62 9.64
N LEU A 78 7.94 8.36 10.50
CA LEU A 78 7.59 8.53 11.91
C LEU A 78 6.22 9.20 12.08
N VAL A 79 5.92 10.24 11.30
CA VAL A 79 4.61 10.90 11.33
C VAL A 79 3.49 9.93 10.95
N PHE A 80 3.65 9.15 9.88
CA PHE A 80 2.67 8.11 9.51
C PHE A 80 2.54 7.03 10.58
N THR A 81 3.63 6.71 11.27
CA THR A 81 3.63 5.73 12.36
C THR A 81 2.80 6.24 13.53
N ILE A 82 3.06 7.48 13.97
CA ILE A 82 2.29 8.12 15.05
C ILE A 82 0.82 8.18 14.69
N TRP A 83 0.49 8.57 13.45
CA TRP A 83 -0.88 8.59 12.95
C TRP A 83 -1.54 7.20 13.05
N HIS A 84 -0.90 6.17 12.50
CA HIS A 84 -1.43 4.81 12.46
C HIS A 84 -1.77 4.29 13.88
N TRP A 85 -0.83 4.44 14.82
CA TRP A 85 -1.02 3.98 16.18
C TRP A 85 -2.06 4.83 16.93
N ALA A 86 -2.13 6.14 16.68
CA ALA A 86 -3.18 6.99 17.23
C ALA A 86 -4.58 6.56 16.76
N GLU A 87 -4.74 6.27 15.46
CA GLU A 87 -5.99 5.77 14.89
C GLU A 87 -6.37 4.40 15.47
N LYS A 88 -5.41 3.47 15.54
CA LYS A 88 -5.63 2.14 16.12
C LYS A 88 -6.04 2.21 17.60
N LEU A 89 -5.40 3.09 18.37
CA LEU A 89 -5.76 3.35 19.76
C LEU A 89 -7.16 3.97 19.88
N ALA A 90 -7.53 4.90 19.00
CA ALA A 90 -8.86 5.51 18.97
C ALA A 90 -9.95 4.47 18.67
N LEU A 91 -9.72 3.60 17.67
CA LEU A 91 -10.62 2.49 17.33
C LEU A 91 -10.77 1.50 18.48
N HIS A 92 -9.66 1.15 19.14
CA HIS A 92 -9.69 0.26 20.30
C HIS A 92 -10.43 0.87 21.49
N ARG A 93 -10.26 2.18 21.74
CA ARG A 93 -11.01 2.91 22.77
C ARG A 93 -12.50 2.96 22.45
N LYS A 94 -12.87 3.17 21.18
CA LYS A 94 -14.28 3.15 20.74
C LYS A 94 -14.91 1.78 20.99
N ARG A 95 -14.23 0.69 20.59
CA ARG A 95 -14.68 -0.69 20.89
C ARG A 95 -14.87 -0.92 22.39
N ARG A 96 -13.91 -0.53 23.22
CA ARG A 96 -14.02 -0.67 24.69
C ARG A 96 -15.15 0.16 25.28
N ASN A 97 -15.35 1.39 24.81
CA ASN A 97 -16.46 2.23 25.27
C ASN A 97 -17.81 1.68 24.84
N ASP A 98 -17.93 1.18 23.61
CA ASP A 98 -19.15 0.52 23.14
C ASP A 98 -19.45 -0.72 24.00
N VAL A 99 -18.44 -1.49 24.41
CA VAL A 99 -18.61 -2.61 25.36
C VAL A 99 -19.01 -2.12 26.75
N ARG A 100 -18.36 -1.07 27.28
CA ARG A 100 -18.63 -0.55 28.64
C ARG A 100 -20.00 0.12 28.78
N VAL A 101 -20.41 0.95 27.80
CA VAL A 101 -21.74 1.60 27.79
C VAL A 101 -22.83 0.53 27.73
N LYS A 102 -22.62 -0.52 26.93
CA LYS A 102 -23.56 -1.64 26.83
C LYS A 102 -23.60 -2.52 28.08
N GLY A 103 -22.47 -2.73 28.75
CA GLY A 103 -22.45 -3.41 30.05
C GLY A 103 -23.25 -2.65 31.11
N PHE A 104 -23.26 -1.31 31.07
CA PHE A 104 -24.06 -0.47 31.96
C PHE A 104 -25.56 -0.50 31.63
N GLU A 105 -25.93 -0.59 30.33
CA GLU A 105 -27.31 -0.79 29.88
C GLU A 105 -27.85 -2.20 30.19
N ALA A 106 -27.02 -3.25 30.10
CA ALA A 106 -27.39 -4.63 30.39
C ALA A 106 -27.68 -4.88 31.88
N THR A 107 -27.03 -4.13 32.78
CA THR A 107 -27.34 -4.14 34.22
C THR A 107 -28.66 -3.44 34.58
N ARG A 108 -29.28 -2.71 33.65
CA ARG A 108 -30.59 -2.09 33.85
C ARG A 108 -31.70 -3.10 33.52
N LYS A 109 -32.43 -3.59 34.53
CA LYS A 109 -33.59 -4.45 34.34
C LYS A 109 -34.63 -3.76 33.43
N PRO A 110 -35.28 -4.49 32.50
CA PRO A 110 -36.38 -3.93 31.70
C PRO A 110 -37.61 -3.81 32.59
N GLY A 111 -37.78 -2.65 33.23
CA GLY A 111 -38.90 -2.40 34.15
C GLY A 111 -38.87 -1.07 34.89
N GLU A 112 -37.73 -0.36 34.94
CA GLU A 112 -37.68 1.00 35.50
C GLU A 112 -37.37 2.02 34.40
N ALA A 113 -38.41 2.36 33.65
CA ALA A 113 -38.46 3.65 32.98
C ALA A 113 -39.03 4.68 33.97
N ASP A 114 -38.36 5.83 34.02
CA ASP A 114 -38.84 7.12 34.51
C ASP A 114 -38.87 7.37 36.03
N ALA A 115 -37.69 7.77 36.53
CA ALA A 115 -37.60 8.81 37.54
C ALA A 115 -36.57 9.85 37.09
N TRP A 116 -36.98 10.73 36.17
CA TRP A 116 -36.39 12.07 36.12
C TRP A 116 -36.80 12.80 37.40
N SER A 117 -35.93 12.77 38.41
CA SER A 117 -36.03 13.66 39.55
C SER A 117 -35.78 15.09 39.06
N SER A 118 -36.87 15.84 38.95
CA SER A 118 -36.87 17.28 38.76
C SER A 118 -36.49 17.92 40.10
N SER A 119 -35.24 18.35 40.26
CA SER A 119 -34.88 19.28 41.34
C SER A 119 -35.15 20.70 40.87
N SER A 120 -36.40 21.12 41.03
CA SER A 120 -36.78 22.53 41.16
C SER A 120 -36.83 22.86 42.65
N SER A 121 -35.91 23.72 43.12
CA SER A 121 -35.98 24.30 44.46
C SER A 121 -36.70 25.64 44.38
N THR A 122 -37.87 25.70 45.00
CA THR A 122 -38.59 26.94 45.33
C THR A 122 -37.80 27.75 46.35
N ILE A 123 -37.58 29.04 46.08
CA ILE A 123 -37.59 30.05 47.13
C ILE A 123 -38.39 31.26 46.63
N GLU A 124 -39.23 31.76 47.52
CA GLU A 124 -40.29 32.74 47.31
C GLU A 124 -39.77 34.14 46.97
N GLY A 125 -40.63 34.92 46.29
CA GLY A 125 -40.48 36.37 46.13
C GLY A 125 -41.63 36.96 45.32
N ASN A 126 -42.60 37.57 46.01
CA ASN A 126 -43.72 38.32 45.46
C ASN A 126 -43.30 39.46 44.51
N THR A 127 -44.04 39.65 43.40
CA THR A 127 -44.78 40.89 43.03
C THR A 127 -45.39 40.80 41.61
N THR A 128 -46.75 40.82 41.57
CA THR A 128 -47.69 41.50 40.63
C THR A 128 -47.59 41.36 39.08
N PRO A 129 -48.71 41.10 38.36
CA PRO A 129 -48.78 41.04 36.88
C PRO A 129 -49.22 42.39 36.25
N PRO A 130 -48.94 42.65 34.95
CA PRO A 130 -49.95 42.54 33.87
C PRO A 130 -49.28 42.11 32.52
N GLU A 131 -49.87 41.94 31.34
CA GLU A 131 -51.20 41.77 30.73
C GLU A 131 -50.91 41.54 29.22
N ALA A 132 -51.83 40.88 28.52
CA ALA A 132 -52.09 40.89 27.06
C ALA A 132 -50.93 40.81 26.04
N ALA A 133 -51.00 39.80 25.15
CA ALA A 133 -51.62 39.96 23.82
C ALA A 133 -51.18 38.83 22.87
N GLY A 134 -52.12 38.35 22.03
CA GLY A 134 -51.76 37.72 20.76
C GLY A 134 -52.24 36.29 20.52
N ARG A 135 -53.56 36.10 20.46
CA ARG A 135 -54.18 35.00 19.69
C ARG A 135 -53.76 35.06 18.22
N ARG A 136 -53.55 33.89 17.63
CA ARG A 136 -54.00 33.40 16.29
C ARG A 136 -53.11 32.21 15.91
N LYS A 137 -53.56 31.14 15.28
CA LYS A 137 -54.87 30.54 15.00
C LYS A 137 -54.48 29.13 14.52
N VAL A 138 -55.08 28.09 15.09
CA VAL A 138 -54.97 26.70 14.58
C VAL A 138 -55.87 26.61 13.35
N ASP A 139 -55.42 25.92 12.29
CA ASP A 139 -56.34 25.26 11.36
C ASP A 139 -55.78 23.89 10.94
N GLU A 140 -56.60 22.89 11.28
CA GLU A 140 -56.85 21.55 10.72
C GLU A 140 -55.72 20.52 10.56
N ALA A 141 -55.83 19.48 11.40
CA ALA A 141 -55.10 18.23 11.34
C ALA A 141 -55.83 17.21 10.44
N ASP A 142 -55.09 16.59 9.53
CA ASP A 142 -55.51 15.44 8.73
C ASP A 142 -55.23 14.13 9.51
N GLU A 143 -56.28 13.37 9.82
CA GLU A 143 -56.28 12.20 10.71
C GLU A 143 -55.71 10.90 10.10
N THR A 144 -54.99 10.98 8.97
CA THR A 144 -54.43 9.80 8.29
C THR A 144 -52.90 9.67 8.32
N SER A 145 -52.23 10.47 9.16
CA SER A 145 -50.77 10.40 9.31
C SER A 145 -50.34 9.59 10.56
N PRO A 146 -49.42 8.61 10.45
CA PRO A 146 -48.97 7.85 11.61
C PRO A 146 -48.22 8.77 12.59
N LEU A 147 -48.73 8.86 13.83
CA LEU A 147 -48.33 9.75 14.93
C LEU A 147 -46.94 9.47 15.55
N ILE A 148 -46.03 8.81 14.84
CA ILE A 148 -44.64 8.65 15.27
C ILE A 148 -43.73 9.05 14.12
N LEU A 149 -43.69 10.34 13.84
CA LEU A 149 -42.53 10.94 13.19
C LEU A 149 -41.39 10.88 14.21
N SER A 150 -40.55 9.84 14.18
CA SER A 150 -39.26 9.89 14.86
C SER A 150 -38.36 10.87 14.10
N ASN A 151 -38.67 12.16 14.23
CA ASN A 151 -37.83 13.25 13.78
C ASN A 151 -36.65 13.32 14.74
N ARG A 152 -35.77 12.31 14.70
CA ARG A 152 -34.44 12.46 15.25
C ARG A 152 -33.81 13.56 14.41
N PRO A 153 -33.44 14.72 14.98
CA PRO A 153 -32.81 15.76 14.20
C PRO A 153 -31.57 15.13 13.57
N ALA A 154 -31.52 15.14 12.23
CA ALA A 154 -30.29 14.87 11.52
C ALA A 154 -29.26 15.79 12.17
N ARG A 155 -28.30 15.21 12.89
CA ARG A 155 -27.24 15.96 13.56
C ARG A 155 -26.66 16.89 12.50
N ASN A 156 -26.98 18.18 12.59
CA ASN A 156 -26.35 19.20 11.78
C ASN A 156 -24.88 19.17 12.16
N ALA A 157 -24.09 18.36 11.43
CA ALA A 157 -22.65 18.36 11.55
C ALA A 157 -22.23 19.83 11.39
N SER A 158 -21.72 20.39 12.50
CA SER A 158 -21.44 21.81 12.63
C SER A 158 -20.68 22.32 11.41
N VAL A 159 -20.92 23.57 11.01
CA VAL A 159 -20.27 24.23 9.86
C VAL A 159 -18.74 24.01 9.86
N LEU A 160 -18.15 23.83 11.04
CA LEU A 160 -16.75 23.49 11.30
C LEU A 160 -16.24 22.19 10.63
N TRP A 161 -17.09 21.18 10.39
CA TRP A 161 -16.67 19.90 9.78
C TRP A 161 -16.78 19.88 8.25
N ARG A 162 -17.35 20.93 7.64
CA ARG A 162 -17.42 21.08 6.17
C ARG A 162 -16.07 20.91 5.46
N PRO A 163 -14.97 21.58 5.88
CA PRO A 163 -13.67 21.42 5.23
C PRO A 163 -13.13 19.99 5.36
N TYR A 164 -13.34 19.33 6.49
CA TYR A 164 -12.91 17.94 6.70
C TYR A 164 -13.54 16.99 5.69
N TYR A 165 -14.87 17.04 5.52
CA TYR A 165 -15.57 16.18 4.56
C TYR A 165 -15.21 16.51 3.11
N ALA A 166 -15.00 17.79 2.78
CA ALA A 166 -14.54 18.23 1.46
C ALA A 166 -13.13 17.70 1.13
N ILE A 167 -12.19 17.81 2.08
CA ILE A 167 -10.82 17.29 1.93
C ILE A 167 -10.86 15.76 1.80
N LYS A 168 -11.55 15.06 2.71
CA LYS A 168 -11.69 13.60 2.68
C LYS A 168 -12.28 13.10 1.35
N SER A 169 -13.35 13.74 0.88
CA SER A 169 -13.96 13.45 -0.41
C SER A 169 -12.98 13.66 -1.57
N THR A 170 -12.30 14.81 -1.60
CA THR A 170 -11.32 15.14 -2.64
C THR A 170 -10.16 14.16 -2.66
N MET A 171 -9.65 13.76 -1.49
CA MET A 171 -8.57 12.78 -1.34
C MET A 171 -8.97 11.39 -1.83
N GLN A 172 -10.22 10.98 -1.56
CA GLN A 172 -10.74 9.66 -1.94
C GLN A 172 -11.08 9.54 -3.43
N TYR A 173 -11.36 10.66 -4.09
CA TYR A 173 -11.71 10.67 -5.51
C TYR A 173 -10.59 10.07 -6.38
N GLN A 174 -11.00 9.26 -7.37
CA GLN A 174 -10.12 8.67 -8.36
C GLN A 174 -10.44 9.24 -9.77
N PRO A 175 -9.48 9.93 -10.41
CA PRO A 175 -9.64 10.44 -11.77
C PRO A 175 -9.90 9.33 -12.81
N PRO A 176 -10.51 9.66 -13.97
CA PRO A 176 -10.63 8.73 -15.09
C PRO A 176 -9.24 8.35 -15.63
N ALA A 177 -9.18 7.25 -16.38
CA ALA A 177 -7.96 6.85 -17.08
C ALA A 177 -7.55 7.92 -18.09
N ILE A 178 -6.24 8.10 -18.27
CA ILE A 178 -5.72 9.04 -19.27
C ILE A 178 -6.06 8.48 -20.67
N PRO A 179 -6.83 9.20 -21.50
CA PRO A 179 -7.38 8.65 -22.75
C PRO A 179 -6.33 8.08 -23.71
N LEU A 180 -5.17 8.74 -23.82
CA LEU A 180 -4.14 8.40 -24.81
C LEU A 180 -3.35 7.12 -24.46
N ILE A 181 -3.13 6.86 -23.17
CA ILE A 181 -2.27 5.77 -22.67
C ILE A 181 -3.06 4.70 -21.91
N ASN A 182 -4.39 4.86 -21.80
CA ASN A 182 -5.30 4.00 -21.06
C ASN A 182 -4.78 3.60 -19.66
N LYS A 183 -4.11 4.55 -19.00
CA LYS A 183 -3.47 4.34 -17.69
C LYS A 183 -4.42 4.81 -16.60
N THR A 184 -4.82 3.89 -15.72
CA THR A 184 -5.62 4.21 -14.55
C THR A 184 -4.78 4.98 -13.54
N LEU A 185 -5.27 6.15 -13.13
CA LEU A 185 -4.65 6.95 -12.09
C LEU A 185 -5.06 6.43 -10.71
N PRO A 186 -4.18 6.50 -9.70
CA PRO A 186 -4.55 6.19 -8.33
C PRO A 186 -5.45 7.29 -7.76
N THR A 187 -5.85 7.18 -6.50
CA THR A 187 -6.63 8.24 -5.84
C THR A 187 -5.85 9.55 -5.79
N ASN A 188 -6.56 10.67 -5.63
CA ASN A 188 -5.94 11.97 -5.44
C ASN A 188 -4.97 11.98 -4.25
N ALA A 189 -5.30 11.30 -3.15
CA ALA A 189 -4.39 11.16 -2.00
C ALA A 189 -3.04 10.56 -2.39
N VAL A 190 -3.04 9.42 -3.08
CA VAL A 190 -1.82 8.75 -3.52
C VAL A 190 -1.08 9.60 -4.55
N THR A 191 -1.80 10.25 -5.46
CA THR A 191 -1.22 11.13 -6.48
C THR A 191 -0.50 12.32 -5.85
N LEU A 192 -1.15 13.03 -4.93
CA LEU A 192 -0.57 14.16 -4.20
C LEU A 192 0.64 13.74 -3.37
N PHE A 193 0.58 12.57 -2.72
CA PHE A 193 1.71 12.05 -1.97
C PHE A 193 2.93 11.75 -2.88
N VAL A 194 2.70 11.12 -4.03
CA VAL A 194 3.76 10.87 -5.03
C VAL A 194 4.31 12.18 -5.58
N LEU A 195 3.46 13.16 -5.89
CA LEU A 195 3.89 14.48 -6.37
C LEU A 195 4.70 15.26 -5.32
N ALA A 196 4.30 15.21 -4.05
CA ALA A 196 5.04 15.83 -2.95
C ALA A 196 6.43 15.18 -2.78
N TRP A 197 6.51 13.85 -2.89
CA TRP A 197 7.78 13.12 -2.86
C TRP A 197 8.66 13.43 -4.07
N LEU A 198 8.09 13.56 -5.28
CA LEU A 198 8.81 14.02 -6.47
C LEU A 198 9.33 15.46 -6.31
N ALA A 199 8.51 16.36 -5.76
CA ALA A 199 8.92 17.73 -5.48
C ALA A 199 10.08 17.78 -4.47
N LEU A 200 10.08 16.89 -3.47
CA LEU A 200 11.19 16.74 -2.54
C LEU A 200 12.48 16.33 -3.25
N ILE A 201 12.41 15.37 -4.18
CA ILE A 201 13.59 14.94 -4.97
C ILE A 201 14.10 16.08 -5.85
N LEU A 202 13.21 16.78 -6.56
CA LEU A 202 13.57 17.95 -7.36
C LEU A 202 14.22 19.04 -6.51
N PHE A 203 13.68 19.29 -5.31
CA PHE A 203 14.29 20.21 -4.35
C PHE A 203 15.72 19.78 -3.98
N TYR A 204 15.96 18.51 -3.64
CA TYR A 204 17.30 18.04 -3.29
C TYR A 204 18.29 18.10 -4.46
N ASN A 205 17.84 17.87 -5.68
CA ASN A 205 18.67 18.03 -6.88
C ASN A 205 19.00 19.50 -7.17
N LEU A 206 18.03 20.41 -7.07
CA LEU A 206 18.16 21.79 -7.58
C LEU A 206 18.44 22.86 -6.50
N PHE A 207 18.29 22.56 -5.21
CA PHE A 207 18.46 23.57 -4.16
C PHE A 207 19.88 24.15 -4.16
N ARG A 208 19.96 25.49 -4.27
CA ARG A 208 21.22 26.25 -4.41
C ARG A 208 22.15 25.71 -5.51
N MET A 209 21.59 25.26 -6.63
CA MET A 209 22.34 24.75 -7.78
C MET A 209 22.24 25.76 -8.95
N PRO A 210 23.33 26.45 -9.32
CA PRO A 210 23.30 27.39 -10.45
C PRO A 210 23.18 26.64 -11.79
N LEU A 211 22.24 27.07 -12.65
CA LEU A 211 22.00 26.51 -13.98
C LEU A 211 23.09 26.95 -14.99
N SER A 212 24.31 26.49 -14.79
CA SER A 212 25.40 26.68 -15.73
C SER A 212 26.11 25.36 -16.00
N PHE A 213 26.66 25.22 -17.21
CA PHE A 213 27.40 24.03 -17.62
C PHE A 213 28.53 23.65 -16.64
N PHE A 214 29.13 24.66 -16.02
CA PHE A 214 30.18 24.50 -15.01
C PHE A 214 29.75 23.65 -13.80
N TYR A 215 28.49 23.73 -13.36
CA TYR A 215 27.97 22.95 -12.22
C TYR A 215 27.29 21.63 -12.62
N LEU A 216 27.30 21.28 -13.91
CA LEU A 216 26.63 20.08 -14.41
C LEU A 216 27.15 18.79 -13.76
N PHE A 217 28.45 18.73 -13.45
CA PHE A 217 29.04 17.64 -12.69
C PHE A 217 28.43 17.50 -11.29
N VAL A 218 28.20 18.61 -10.58
CA VAL A 218 27.58 18.61 -9.25
C VAL A 218 26.14 18.12 -9.33
N PHE A 219 25.40 18.57 -10.34
CA PHE A 219 24.05 18.08 -10.59
C PHE A 219 24.03 16.56 -10.85
N ALA A 220 24.91 16.07 -11.73
CA ALA A 220 25.04 14.65 -12.01
C ALA A 220 25.43 13.83 -10.76
N ASP A 221 26.34 14.34 -9.92
CA ASP A 221 26.72 13.73 -8.64
C ASP A 221 25.52 13.63 -7.68
N ARG A 222 24.69 14.68 -7.59
CA ARG A 222 23.47 14.67 -6.78
C ARG A 222 22.46 13.63 -7.26
N CYS A 223 22.23 13.52 -8.57
CA CYS A 223 21.37 12.47 -9.14
C CYS A 223 21.85 11.08 -8.74
N GLY A 224 23.17 10.81 -8.86
CA GLY A 224 23.77 9.54 -8.45
C GLY A 224 23.62 9.25 -6.95
N ILE A 225 23.71 10.27 -6.10
CA ILE A 225 23.51 10.13 -4.64
C ILE A 225 22.04 9.90 -4.28
N ILE A 226 21.10 10.62 -4.91
CA ILE A 226 19.65 10.40 -4.69
C ILE A 226 19.25 9.00 -5.15
N PHE A 227 19.81 8.52 -6.28
CA PHE A 227 19.63 7.16 -6.75
C PHE A 227 19.99 6.14 -5.66
N ILE A 228 21.24 6.17 -5.17
CA ILE A 228 21.69 5.19 -4.17
C ILE A 228 20.96 5.36 -2.83
N SER A 229 20.57 6.58 -2.47
CA SER A 229 19.83 6.86 -1.24
C SER A 229 18.44 6.24 -1.22
N ASN A 230 17.83 6.04 -2.40
CA ASN A 230 16.53 5.38 -2.54
C ASN A 230 16.61 3.85 -2.65
N LEU A 231 17.80 3.25 -2.83
CA LEU A 231 17.95 1.79 -2.91
C LEU A 231 17.37 1.07 -1.68
N PRO A 232 17.67 1.46 -0.42
CA PRO A 232 17.08 0.78 0.73
C PRO A 232 15.56 0.90 0.77
N LEU A 233 15.03 2.07 0.44
CA LEU A 233 13.59 2.31 0.39
C LEU A 233 12.92 1.41 -0.65
N LEU A 234 13.50 1.32 -1.87
CA LEU A 234 13.00 0.48 -2.97
C LEU A 234 12.82 -0.98 -2.56
N TYR A 235 13.81 -1.52 -1.85
CA TYR A 235 13.79 -2.90 -1.35
C TYR A 235 12.84 -3.09 -0.18
N LEU A 236 12.80 -2.12 0.74
CA LEU A 236 11.92 -2.16 1.89
C LEU A 236 10.45 -2.21 1.48
N VAL A 237 10.01 -1.33 0.58
CA VAL A 237 8.61 -1.29 0.11
C VAL A 237 8.23 -2.51 -0.74
N ALA A 238 9.21 -3.21 -1.32
CA ALA A 238 9.01 -4.45 -2.08
C ALA A 238 8.95 -5.71 -1.21
N ALA A 239 9.53 -5.67 -0.01
CA ALA A 239 9.57 -6.80 0.90
C ALA A 239 8.15 -7.17 1.36
N LYS A 240 7.85 -8.47 1.42
CA LYS A 240 6.52 -8.95 1.82
C LYS A 240 6.38 -8.94 3.33
N ASN A 241 7.46 -9.28 4.04
CA ASN A 241 7.56 -9.23 5.49
C ASN A 241 8.41 -8.01 5.87
N GLN A 242 7.77 -6.84 5.88
CA GLN A 242 8.43 -5.57 6.15
C GLN A 242 7.94 -4.92 7.45
N PRO A 243 8.85 -4.29 8.24
CA PRO A 243 8.48 -3.52 9.43
C PRO A 243 7.45 -2.42 9.14
N ILE A 244 7.41 -1.89 7.91
CA ILE A 244 6.48 -0.84 7.50
C ILE A 244 5.02 -1.23 7.75
N LYS A 245 4.65 -2.52 7.60
CA LYS A 245 3.28 -2.97 7.90
C LYS A 245 2.94 -2.74 9.38
N LEU A 246 3.87 -3.02 10.30
CA LEU A 246 3.68 -2.76 11.73
C LEU A 246 3.64 -1.26 12.04
N LEU A 247 4.44 -0.47 11.34
CA LEU A 247 4.54 0.97 11.57
C LEU A 247 3.31 1.72 11.05
N THR A 248 2.83 1.38 9.86
CA THR A 248 1.83 2.18 9.12
C THR A 248 0.49 1.48 8.90
N GLY A 249 0.41 0.16 9.14
CA GLY A 249 -0.78 -0.65 8.86
C GLY A 249 -0.99 -1.00 7.38
N PHE A 250 -0.21 -0.42 6.46
CA PHE A 250 -0.32 -0.71 5.03
C PHE A 250 0.32 -2.06 4.69
N SER A 251 -0.40 -2.87 3.92
CA SER A 251 0.12 -4.13 3.40
C SER A 251 1.15 -3.88 2.29
N TYR A 252 1.95 -4.91 1.99
CA TYR A 252 2.91 -4.82 0.89
C TYR A 252 2.22 -4.62 -0.47
N GLU A 253 0.94 -5.03 -0.66
CA GLU A 253 0.23 -4.75 -1.92
C GLU A 253 0.05 -3.25 -2.14
N CYS A 254 -0.36 -2.53 -1.08
CA CYS A 254 -0.49 -1.08 -1.13
C CYS A 254 0.88 -0.44 -1.40
N LEU A 255 1.92 -0.93 -0.74
CA LEU A 255 3.28 -0.40 -0.86
C LEU A 255 3.94 -0.71 -2.21
N ASN A 256 3.49 -1.73 -2.93
CA ASN A 256 3.97 -2.04 -4.27
C ASN A 256 3.63 -0.94 -5.30
N ILE A 257 2.62 -0.09 -5.05
CA ILE A 257 2.43 1.13 -5.84
C ILE A 257 3.64 2.04 -5.70
N PHE A 258 4.15 2.21 -4.48
CA PHE A 258 5.34 3.01 -4.20
C PHE A 258 6.61 2.36 -4.71
N HIS A 259 6.77 1.03 -4.61
CA HIS A 259 7.91 0.32 -5.23
C HIS A 259 8.07 0.70 -6.70
N ARG A 260 6.97 0.70 -7.47
CA ARG A 260 6.98 1.09 -8.88
C ARG A 260 7.40 2.55 -9.07
N ARG A 261 6.86 3.49 -8.29
CA ARG A 261 7.21 4.92 -8.42
C ARG A 261 8.64 5.22 -7.99
N VAL A 262 9.13 4.55 -6.95
CA VAL A 262 10.54 4.64 -6.53
C VAL A 262 11.46 4.11 -7.63
N GLY A 263 11.14 2.94 -8.22
CA GLY A 263 11.91 2.37 -9.32
C GLY A 263 11.93 3.26 -10.57
N GLU A 264 10.78 3.80 -10.98
CA GLU A 264 10.67 4.73 -12.12
C GLU A 264 11.56 5.98 -11.93
N VAL A 265 11.53 6.58 -10.74
CA VAL A 265 12.35 7.77 -10.44
C VAL A 265 13.82 7.43 -10.35
N MET A 266 14.18 6.28 -9.76
CA MET A 266 15.58 5.85 -9.73
C MET A 266 16.13 5.67 -11.15
N CYS A 267 15.38 5.07 -12.08
CA CYS A 267 15.85 4.99 -13.47
C CYS A 267 16.00 6.39 -14.09
N LEU A 268 15.07 7.31 -13.83
CA LEU A 268 15.21 8.71 -14.24
C LEU A 268 16.48 9.38 -13.66
N GLU A 269 16.77 9.21 -12.38
CA GLU A 269 18.00 9.75 -11.75
C GLU A 269 19.27 9.10 -12.34
N ALA A 270 19.24 7.81 -12.66
CA ALA A 270 20.34 7.12 -13.34
C ALA A 270 20.57 7.68 -14.75
N LEU A 271 19.50 7.93 -15.50
CA LEU A 271 19.54 8.58 -16.81
C LEU A 271 20.11 10.01 -16.72
N LEU A 272 19.64 10.82 -15.76
CA LEU A 272 20.15 12.17 -15.54
C LEU A 272 21.62 12.18 -15.12
N HIS A 273 22.03 11.25 -14.26
CA HIS A 273 23.43 11.05 -13.90
C HIS A 273 24.28 10.68 -15.13
N PHE A 274 23.84 9.71 -15.93
CA PHE A 274 24.53 9.29 -17.15
C PHE A 274 24.66 10.44 -18.15
N LEU A 275 23.55 11.12 -18.47
CA LEU A 275 23.54 12.25 -19.41
C LEU A 275 24.40 13.42 -18.91
N GLY A 276 24.35 13.71 -17.60
CA GLY A 276 25.18 14.75 -16.98
C GLY A 276 26.67 14.41 -17.07
N MET A 277 27.07 13.17 -16.76
CA MET A 277 28.46 12.71 -16.87
C MET A 277 28.94 12.68 -18.33
N PHE A 278 28.08 12.28 -19.28
CA PHE A 278 28.38 12.31 -20.71
C PHE A 278 28.52 13.74 -21.23
N ALA A 279 27.66 14.67 -20.79
CA ALA A 279 27.76 16.08 -21.15
C ALA A 279 29.04 16.72 -20.58
N VAL A 280 29.43 16.42 -19.34
CA VAL A 280 30.72 16.82 -18.77
C VAL A 280 31.88 16.27 -19.60
N TRP A 281 31.80 15.01 -20.05
CA TRP A 281 32.80 14.49 -20.99
C TRP A 281 32.82 15.30 -22.29
N TYR A 282 31.67 15.50 -22.93
CA TYR A 282 31.57 16.13 -24.25
C TYR A 282 32.07 17.58 -24.25
N GLY A 283 31.64 18.39 -23.29
CA GLY A 283 31.94 19.82 -23.26
C GLY A 283 33.15 20.21 -22.41
N LEU A 284 33.78 19.27 -21.70
CA LEU A 284 34.96 19.56 -20.88
C LEU A 284 36.10 18.55 -21.08
N LEU A 285 35.89 17.26 -20.76
CA LEU A 285 36.98 16.27 -20.79
C LEU A 285 37.52 15.99 -22.20
N ARG A 286 36.65 16.04 -23.22
CA ARG A 286 37.02 15.85 -24.62
C ARG A 286 38.05 16.88 -25.08
N HIS A 287 37.88 18.14 -24.68
CA HIS A 287 38.80 19.23 -25.02
C HIS A 287 40.17 19.09 -24.35
N LEU A 288 40.29 18.21 -23.35
CA LEU A 288 41.51 17.92 -22.60
C LEU A 288 42.20 16.63 -23.05
N GLY A 289 41.83 16.12 -24.22
CA GLY A 289 42.41 14.90 -24.78
C GLY A 289 41.87 13.60 -24.18
N PHE A 290 40.79 13.67 -23.38
CA PHE A 290 40.09 12.48 -22.90
C PHE A 290 39.15 11.95 -23.98
N THR A 291 39.68 11.08 -24.84
CA THR A 291 38.92 10.47 -25.94
C THR A 291 37.73 9.66 -25.41
N LEU A 292 36.72 9.43 -26.25
CA LEU A 292 35.55 8.64 -25.89
C LEU A 292 35.93 7.24 -25.39
N THR A 293 36.91 6.60 -26.03
CA THR A 293 37.43 5.29 -25.62
C THR A 293 38.04 5.35 -24.21
N LYS A 294 38.90 6.33 -23.92
CA LYS A 294 39.48 6.51 -22.58
C LYS A 294 38.40 6.79 -21.52
N PHE A 295 37.35 7.49 -21.90
CA PHE A 295 36.22 7.78 -21.02
C PHE A 295 35.41 6.53 -20.70
N ILE A 296 34.92 5.81 -21.71
CA ILE A 296 34.06 4.63 -21.51
C ILE A 296 34.81 3.50 -20.80
N PHE A 297 36.08 3.25 -21.16
CA PHE A 297 36.88 2.17 -20.55
C PHE A 297 37.54 2.57 -19.23
N ASN A 298 37.32 3.79 -18.74
CA ASN A 298 37.67 4.11 -17.36
C ASN A 298 36.86 3.20 -16.42
N ARG A 299 37.53 2.55 -15.46
CA ARG A 299 36.89 1.57 -14.56
C ARG A 299 35.60 2.08 -13.92
N VAL A 300 35.58 3.32 -13.43
CA VAL A 300 34.40 3.89 -12.76
C VAL A 300 33.28 4.10 -13.78
N VAL A 301 33.60 4.68 -14.94
CA VAL A 301 32.62 4.93 -16.01
C VAL A 301 32.06 3.63 -16.58
N LEU A 302 32.91 2.63 -16.82
CA LEU A 302 32.50 1.33 -17.35
C LEU A 302 31.51 0.62 -16.41
N LEU A 303 31.84 0.58 -15.11
CA LEU A 303 30.95 -0.02 -14.10
C LEU A 303 29.66 0.79 -13.93
N GLY A 304 29.73 2.12 -14.03
CA GLY A 304 28.56 3.00 -14.01
C GLY A 304 27.65 2.79 -15.23
N LEU A 305 28.23 2.65 -16.41
CA LEU A 305 27.52 2.35 -17.65
C LEU A 305 26.87 0.97 -17.61
N ALA A 306 27.56 -0.05 -17.10
CA ALA A 306 26.99 -1.38 -16.91
C ALA A 306 25.82 -1.38 -15.91
N ALA A 307 25.95 -0.63 -14.80
CA ALA A 307 24.85 -0.44 -13.86
C ALA A 307 23.66 0.29 -14.52
N PHE A 308 23.91 1.39 -15.22
CA PHE A 308 22.89 2.15 -15.95
C PHE A 308 22.11 1.26 -16.93
N ILE A 309 22.82 0.51 -17.79
CA ILE A 309 22.18 -0.41 -18.74
C ILE A 309 21.31 -1.45 -18.00
N ALA A 310 21.79 -2.00 -16.87
CA ALA A 310 21.00 -2.95 -16.10
C ALA A 310 19.69 -2.33 -15.57
N TYR A 311 19.74 -1.13 -14.97
CA TYR A 311 18.55 -0.46 -14.45
C TYR A 311 17.58 0.00 -15.53
N GLU A 312 18.06 0.49 -16.67
CA GLU A 312 17.19 0.85 -17.79
C GLU A 312 16.52 -0.38 -18.41
N LEU A 313 17.23 -1.51 -18.57
CA LEU A 313 16.62 -2.76 -19.01
C LEU A 313 15.56 -3.27 -18.03
N ILE A 314 15.79 -3.12 -16.72
CA ILE A 314 14.78 -3.40 -15.69
C ILE A 314 13.55 -2.52 -15.93
N TYR A 315 13.72 -1.21 -16.15
CA TYR A 315 12.62 -0.29 -16.41
C TYR A 315 11.79 -0.69 -17.63
N PHE A 316 12.44 -0.92 -18.77
CA PHE A 316 11.77 -1.28 -20.02
C PHE A 316 10.99 -2.59 -19.90
N THR A 317 11.58 -3.62 -19.30
CA THR A 317 10.92 -4.92 -19.08
C THR A 317 9.81 -4.84 -18.02
N SER A 318 9.83 -3.82 -17.15
CA SER A 318 8.81 -3.60 -16.12
C SER A 318 7.59 -2.81 -16.62
N LEU A 319 7.59 -2.32 -17.86
CA LEU A 319 6.44 -1.62 -18.46
C LEU A 319 5.19 -2.53 -18.48
N GLY A 320 4.02 -1.94 -18.23
CA GLY A 320 2.76 -2.69 -18.12
C GLY A 320 2.45 -3.53 -19.36
N SER A 321 2.70 -2.99 -20.55
CA SER A 321 2.54 -3.68 -21.83
C SER A 321 3.46 -4.89 -21.98
N PHE A 322 4.70 -4.80 -21.49
CA PHE A 322 5.65 -5.91 -21.51
C PHE A 322 5.24 -6.99 -20.52
N ARG A 323 4.96 -6.62 -19.27
CA ARG A 323 4.59 -7.55 -18.20
C ARG A 323 3.31 -8.33 -18.47
N GLN A 324 2.33 -7.70 -19.12
CA GLN A 324 1.07 -8.36 -19.51
C GLN A 324 1.28 -9.45 -20.57
N ARG A 325 2.28 -9.29 -21.46
CA ARG A 325 2.55 -10.24 -22.55
C ARG A 325 3.60 -11.28 -22.19
N TRP A 326 4.60 -10.90 -21.39
CA TRP A 326 5.82 -11.68 -21.14
C TRP A 326 6.16 -11.70 -19.64
N TYR A 327 5.18 -11.98 -18.78
CA TYR A 327 5.32 -11.92 -17.32
C TYR A 327 6.52 -12.73 -16.80
N GLU A 328 6.68 -13.95 -17.29
CA GLU A 328 7.74 -14.88 -16.88
C GLU A 328 9.14 -14.36 -17.23
N ILE A 329 9.30 -13.80 -18.43
CA ILE A 329 10.55 -13.20 -18.90
C ILE A 329 10.86 -11.94 -18.09
N PHE A 330 9.86 -11.09 -17.88
CA PHE A 330 9.96 -9.92 -17.02
C PHE A 330 10.49 -10.31 -15.63
N LEU A 331 9.86 -11.29 -14.97
CA LEU A 331 10.23 -11.69 -13.62
C LEU A 331 11.67 -12.22 -13.56
N GLY A 332 12.07 -13.05 -14.52
CA GLY A 332 13.44 -13.57 -14.61
C GLY A 332 14.48 -12.47 -14.84
N LEU A 333 14.27 -11.62 -15.84
CA LEU A 333 15.17 -10.51 -16.15
C LEU A 333 15.26 -9.51 -15.00
N HIS A 334 14.14 -9.16 -14.37
CA HIS A 334 14.11 -8.22 -13.26
C HIS A 334 15.01 -8.70 -12.11
N ILE A 335 14.97 -10.00 -11.76
CA ILE A 335 15.82 -10.57 -10.70
C ILE A 335 17.29 -10.53 -11.12
N VAL A 336 17.63 -11.09 -12.29
CA VAL A 336 19.03 -11.22 -12.73
C VAL A 336 19.69 -9.86 -12.92
N LEU A 337 19.01 -8.93 -13.60
CA LEU A 337 19.52 -7.58 -13.83
C LEU A 337 19.64 -6.79 -12.53
N GLN A 338 18.72 -6.99 -11.56
CA GLN A 338 18.81 -6.30 -10.28
C GLN A 338 20.03 -6.79 -9.48
N PHE A 339 20.32 -8.09 -9.48
CA PHE A 339 21.55 -8.62 -8.87
C PHE A 339 22.80 -8.07 -9.56
N ALA A 340 22.84 -8.09 -10.90
CA ALA A 340 23.96 -7.54 -11.67
C ALA A 340 24.14 -6.03 -11.40
N GLY A 341 23.06 -5.26 -11.39
CA GLY A 341 23.06 -3.83 -11.10
C GLY A 341 23.62 -3.50 -9.71
N LEU A 342 23.27 -4.28 -8.67
CA LEU A 342 23.86 -4.10 -7.34
C LEU A 342 25.38 -4.40 -7.31
N ILE A 343 25.83 -5.45 -8.02
CA ILE A 343 27.26 -5.78 -8.12
C ILE A 343 28.02 -4.64 -8.81
N PHE A 344 27.52 -4.15 -9.95
CA PHE A 344 28.15 -3.04 -10.66
C PHE A 344 28.17 -1.77 -9.81
N LEU A 345 27.07 -1.44 -9.12
CA LEU A 345 27.04 -0.29 -8.20
C LEU A 345 28.04 -0.39 -7.06
N TRP A 346 28.18 -1.57 -6.45
CA TRP A 346 29.12 -1.81 -5.34
C TRP A 346 30.57 -1.47 -5.72
N PHE A 347 30.95 -1.81 -6.96
CA PHE A 347 32.29 -1.55 -7.49
C PHE A 347 32.40 -0.20 -8.22
N HIS A 348 31.30 0.41 -8.65
CA HIS A 348 31.28 1.70 -9.33
C HIS A 348 31.79 2.83 -8.45
N HIS A 349 31.29 2.95 -7.21
CA HIS A 349 31.72 4.01 -6.30
C HIS A 349 31.55 3.60 -4.83
N TYR A 350 32.50 3.97 -3.97
CA TYR A 350 32.50 3.50 -2.58
C TYR A 350 31.33 4.08 -1.75
N THR A 351 30.78 5.25 -2.12
CA THR A 351 29.61 5.85 -1.45
C THR A 351 28.33 5.03 -1.64
N SER A 352 28.24 4.19 -2.67
CA SER A 352 27.08 3.33 -2.92
C SER A 352 27.03 2.13 -1.95
N ARG A 353 28.19 1.66 -1.47
CA ARG A 353 28.35 0.39 -0.75
C ARG A 353 27.46 0.27 0.49
N PRO A 354 27.32 1.29 1.36
CA PRO A 354 26.42 1.19 2.51
C PRO A 354 24.96 0.97 2.09
N TYR A 355 24.49 1.70 1.06
CA TYR A 355 23.12 1.59 0.57
C TYR A 355 22.86 0.23 -0.09
N VAL A 356 23.80 -0.24 -0.92
CA VAL A 356 23.74 -1.60 -1.52
C VAL A 356 23.74 -2.68 -0.44
N GLY A 357 24.59 -2.54 0.58
CA GLY A 357 24.67 -3.47 1.70
C GLY A 357 23.37 -3.55 2.50
N ILE A 358 22.74 -2.40 2.81
CA ILE A 358 21.43 -2.35 3.48
C ILE A 358 20.35 -2.98 2.61
N SER A 359 20.28 -2.65 1.31
CA SER A 359 19.32 -3.26 0.38
C SER A 359 19.48 -4.79 0.29
N MET A 360 20.72 -5.27 0.24
CA MET A 360 21.00 -6.71 0.26
C MET A 360 20.56 -7.36 1.57
N ALA A 361 20.82 -6.72 2.72
CA ALA A 361 20.37 -7.20 4.01
C ALA A 361 18.83 -7.31 4.08
N ILE A 362 18.10 -6.28 3.63
CA ILE A 362 16.63 -6.30 3.55
C ILE A 362 16.15 -7.47 2.67
N PHE A 363 16.76 -7.65 1.50
CA PHE A 363 16.42 -8.74 0.58
C PHE A 363 16.66 -10.13 1.20
N LEU A 364 17.84 -10.35 1.80
CA LEU A 364 18.21 -11.64 2.38
C LEU A 364 17.32 -11.97 3.59
N VAL A 365 17.02 -11.00 4.45
CA VAL A 365 16.11 -11.20 5.59
C VAL A 365 14.71 -11.56 5.09
N ASP A 366 14.14 -10.80 4.15
CA ASP A 366 12.80 -11.10 3.62
C ASP A 366 12.74 -12.46 2.89
N ARG A 367 13.76 -12.79 2.08
CA ARG A 367 13.76 -14.00 1.26
C ARG A 367 14.15 -15.26 2.04
N LEU A 368 15.23 -15.22 2.82
CA LEU A 368 15.79 -16.40 3.49
C LEU A 368 15.07 -16.69 4.81
N VAL A 369 14.87 -15.67 5.66
CA VAL A 369 14.33 -15.88 7.00
C VAL A 369 12.81 -16.07 6.95
N TYR A 370 12.09 -15.16 6.29
CA TYR A 370 10.63 -15.20 6.34
C TYR A 370 10.00 -16.17 5.35
N ARG A 371 10.37 -16.12 4.07
CA ARG A 371 9.71 -16.94 3.04
C ARG A 371 10.14 -18.41 3.03
N LEU A 372 11.44 -18.68 3.17
CA LEU A 372 11.94 -20.06 3.09
C LEU A 372 11.80 -20.83 4.40
N TRP A 373 11.83 -20.15 5.55
CA TRP A 373 11.89 -20.84 6.84
C TRP A 373 10.63 -20.65 7.71
N LEU A 374 10.19 -19.41 7.97
CA LEU A 374 9.17 -19.17 9.00
C LEU A 374 7.71 -19.30 8.51
N LYS A 375 7.41 -18.89 7.27
CA LYS A 375 6.03 -18.80 6.75
C LYS A 375 5.59 -19.96 5.85
N SER A 376 6.52 -20.85 5.47
CA SER A 376 6.20 -21.94 4.54
C SER A 376 5.59 -23.15 5.24
N SER A 377 4.51 -23.68 4.68
CA SER A 377 3.90 -24.95 5.09
C SER A 377 3.53 -25.76 3.85
N THR A 378 3.42 -27.08 3.99
CA THR A 378 3.06 -27.98 2.89
C THR A 378 1.89 -28.85 3.31
N HIS A 379 0.86 -28.90 2.47
CA HIS A 379 -0.40 -29.58 2.75
C HIS A 379 -0.85 -30.40 1.54
N PRO A 380 -1.55 -31.53 1.74
CA PRO A 380 -2.32 -32.15 0.67
C PRO A 380 -3.51 -31.26 0.32
N ALA A 381 -3.88 -31.22 -0.95
CA ALA A 381 -5.01 -30.43 -1.42
C ALA A 381 -5.78 -31.16 -2.51
N THR A 382 -7.09 -31.02 -2.47
CA THR A 382 -8.02 -31.50 -3.48
C THR A 382 -8.28 -30.41 -4.51
N LEU A 383 -8.29 -30.81 -5.78
CA LEU A 383 -8.52 -29.96 -6.94
C LEU A 383 -9.91 -30.30 -7.51
N THR A 384 -10.84 -29.35 -7.43
CA THR A 384 -12.20 -29.52 -7.97
C THR A 384 -12.44 -28.50 -9.08
N ILE A 385 -12.80 -28.98 -10.26
CA ILE A 385 -13.17 -28.12 -11.40
C ILE A 385 -14.66 -27.75 -11.26
N LEU A 386 -14.97 -26.46 -11.39
CA LEU A 386 -16.34 -25.96 -11.31
C LEU A 386 -17.03 -26.04 -12.68
N GLU A 387 -18.35 -25.89 -12.71
CA GLU A 387 -19.18 -26.10 -13.91
C GLU A 387 -18.84 -25.18 -15.11
N ASP A 388 -18.12 -24.09 -14.88
CA ASP A 388 -17.64 -23.23 -15.96
C ASP A 388 -16.44 -23.80 -16.73
N ASP A 389 -15.84 -24.92 -16.28
CA ASP A 389 -14.63 -25.57 -16.82
C ASP A 389 -13.42 -24.62 -16.99
N GLU A 390 -13.49 -23.45 -16.37
CA GLU A 390 -12.47 -22.41 -16.36
C GLU A 390 -12.01 -22.06 -14.93
N THR A 391 -12.80 -22.45 -13.93
CA THR A 391 -12.54 -22.15 -12.52
C THR A 391 -12.29 -23.43 -11.74
N LEU A 392 -11.30 -23.35 -10.86
CA LEU A 392 -10.86 -24.41 -9.98
C LEU A 392 -11.03 -23.98 -8.52
N LEU A 393 -11.67 -24.84 -7.73
CA LEU A 393 -11.70 -24.77 -6.28
C LEU A 393 -10.59 -25.68 -5.73
N LEU A 394 -9.56 -25.06 -5.16
CA LEU A 394 -8.49 -25.77 -4.46
C LEU A 394 -8.81 -25.80 -2.97
N SER A 395 -9.00 -26.98 -2.40
CA SER A 395 -9.39 -27.16 -1.01
C SER A 395 -8.38 -27.99 -0.24
N ALA A 396 -8.10 -27.63 1.00
CA ALA A 396 -7.27 -28.41 1.91
C ALA A 396 -7.80 -28.27 3.33
N ASN A 397 -7.47 -29.22 4.19
CA ASN A 397 -7.98 -29.22 5.55
C ASN A 397 -6.90 -29.75 6.52
N TRP A 398 -6.71 -29.08 7.65
CA TRP A 398 -5.69 -29.47 8.64
C TRP A 398 -6.04 -28.97 10.04
N GLU A 399 -5.47 -29.61 11.06
CA GLU A 399 -5.63 -29.18 12.45
C GLU A 399 -4.76 -27.95 12.75
N VAL A 400 -5.33 -26.98 13.44
CA VAL A 400 -4.67 -25.70 13.76
C VAL A 400 -3.87 -25.80 15.07
N ASP A 401 -2.56 -25.54 15.00
CA ASP A 401 -1.70 -25.44 16.19
C ASP A 401 -1.81 -24.02 16.80
N ASN A 402 -2.36 -23.94 18.01
CA ASN A 402 -2.66 -22.67 18.70
C ASN A 402 -1.47 -22.10 19.49
N LYS A 403 -0.23 -22.46 19.14
CA LYS A 403 0.98 -21.89 19.73
C LYS A 403 1.21 -20.45 19.26
N ASN A 404 0.45 -19.51 19.84
CA ASN A 404 0.67 -18.08 19.69
C ASN A 404 1.86 -17.65 20.55
N THR A 405 3.06 -17.64 19.97
CA THR A 405 4.18 -16.88 20.55
C THR A 405 4.21 -15.53 19.86
N ALA A 406 4.03 -14.43 20.59
CA ALA A 406 3.99 -13.06 20.04
C ALA A 406 5.24 -12.67 19.22
N LEU A 407 6.32 -13.44 19.34
CA LEU A 407 7.61 -13.26 18.66
C LEU A 407 7.79 -14.10 17.38
N VAL A 408 6.93 -15.10 17.12
CA VAL A 408 7.07 -16.00 15.94
C VAL A 408 6.00 -15.65 14.90
N SER A 409 6.44 -15.48 13.66
CA SER A 409 5.56 -15.17 12.53
C SER A 409 4.54 -16.29 12.31
N LYS A 410 3.24 -16.02 12.49
CA LYS A 410 2.14 -16.97 12.21
C LYS A 410 2.32 -17.57 10.81
N ASN A 411 2.34 -18.89 10.66
CA ASN A 411 2.23 -19.53 9.36
C ASN A 411 0.84 -20.15 9.19
N MET A 412 0.52 -20.71 8.02
CA MET A 412 -0.80 -21.29 7.75
C MET A 412 -1.21 -22.42 8.72
N ARG A 413 -0.27 -23.09 9.42
CA ARG A 413 -0.61 -24.08 10.45
C ARG A 413 -1.24 -23.45 11.69
N ASN A 414 -1.02 -22.16 11.91
CA ASN A 414 -1.61 -21.39 13.01
C ASN A 414 -2.94 -20.73 12.62
N GLY A 415 -3.45 -20.98 11.41
CA GLY A 415 -4.64 -20.34 10.86
C GLY A 415 -4.36 -19.01 10.17
N TRP A 416 -5.43 -18.32 9.78
CA TRP A 416 -5.43 -17.03 9.09
C TRP A 416 -6.58 -16.16 9.61
N GLU A 417 -6.50 -14.86 9.32
CA GLU A 417 -7.55 -13.88 9.58
C GLU A 417 -8.39 -13.63 8.30
N PRO A 418 -9.61 -13.10 8.42
CA PRO A 418 -10.41 -12.70 7.26
C PRO A 418 -9.68 -11.64 6.43
N ASN A 419 -9.88 -11.68 5.10
CA ASN A 419 -9.19 -10.81 4.13
C ASN A 419 -7.66 -11.01 4.05
N GLU A 420 -7.17 -12.18 4.48
CA GLU A 420 -5.80 -12.59 4.19
C GLU A 420 -5.70 -13.38 2.88
N HIS A 421 -4.50 -13.36 2.29
CA HIS A 421 -4.12 -14.06 1.08
C HIS A 421 -2.78 -14.76 1.31
N ILE A 422 -2.45 -15.66 0.39
CA ILE A 422 -1.24 -16.48 0.45
C ILE A 422 -0.56 -16.53 -0.89
N PHE A 423 0.66 -17.06 -0.91
CA PHE A 423 1.33 -17.50 -2.13
C PHE A 423 1.39 -19.02 -2.17
N ILE A 424 1.04 -19.61 -3.32
CA ILE A 424 1.07 -21.06 -3.52
C ILE A 424 2.14 -21.43 -4.51
N SER A 425 2.81 -22.54 -4.24
CA SER A 425 3.64 -23.25 -5.19
C SER A 425 3.12 -24.68 -5.31
N VAL A 426 3.05 -25.21 -6.53
CA VAL A 426 2.59 -26.58 -6.80
C VAL A 426 3.74 -27.33 -7.48
N PRO A 427 4.64 -27.97 -6.71
CA PRO A 427 5.83 -28.61 -7.26
C PRO A 427 5.54 -29.71 -8.28
N ALA A 428 4.37 -30.35 -8.19
CA ALA A 428 3.95 -31.41 -9.11
C ALA A 428 3.74 -30.92 -10.55
N LEU A 429 3.50 -29.61 -10.77
CA LEU A 429 3.30 -29.08 -12.12
C LEU A 429 4.59 -29.03 -12.94
N SER A 430 5.69 -28.57 -12.33
CA SER A 430 7.02 -28.55 -12.97
C SER A 430 8.12 -28.16 -11.97
N LYS A 431 9.40 -28.44 -12.33
CA LYS A 431 10.58 -27.94 -11.59
C LYS A 431 10.59 -26.41 -11.47
N LYS A 432 10.03 -25.70 -12.47
CA LYS A 432 9.89 -24.23 -12.46
C LYS A 432 8.87 -23.79 -11.40
N HIS A 433 7.71 -24.42 -11.35
CA HIS A 433 6.61 -24.13 -10.41
C HIS A 433 6.90 -24.55 -8.96
N ALA A 434 7.96 -25.32 -8.73
CA ALA A 434 8.48 -25.60 -7.40
C ALA A 434 9.15 -24.37 -6.74
N ILE A 435 9.62 -23.41 -7.57
CA ILE A 435 10.35 -22.21 -7.12
C ILE A 435 9.49 -20.94 -7.30
N GLN A 436 8.53 -20.98 -8.22
CA GLN A 436 7.56 -19.90 -8.42
C GLN A 436 6.45 -19.97 -7.40
N SER A 437 6.00 -18.81 -6.92
CA SER A 437 4.90 -18.72 -5.98
C SER A 437 3.87 -17.72 -6.49
N HIS A 438 2.62 -18.16 -6.56
CA HIS A 438 1.52 -17.42 -7.16
C HIS A 438 0.55 -16.97 -6.06
N PRO A 439 0.26 -15.66 -5.97
CA PRO A 439 -0.62 -15.15 -4.93
C PRO A 439 -2.10 -15.51 -5.18
N PHE A 440 -2.85 -15.80 -4.12
CA PHE A 440 -4.30 -16.01 -4.13
C PHE A 440 -4.92 -15.59 -2.80
N THR A 441 -6.09 -14.96 -2.85
CA THR A 441 -6.89 -14.63 -1.66
C THR A 441 -7.48 -15.88 -1.07
N ILE A 442 -7.44 -16.00 0.26
CA ILE A 442 -8.08 -17.11 0.95
C ILE A 442 -9.59 -16.95 0.84
N PHE A 443 -10.25 -17.89 0.17
CA PHE A 443 -11.69 -17.83 -0.07
C PHE A 443 -12.48 -18.32 1.15
N SER A 444 -11.94 -19.31 1.87
CA SER A 444 -12.57 -19.89 3.06
C SER A 444 -12.62 -18.94 4.26
N ALA A 445 -13.61 -19.17 5.12
CA ALA A 445 -13.71 -18.54 6.43
C ALA A 445 -12.45 -18.77 7.29
N ALA A 446 -12.08 -17.77 8.09
CA ALA A 446 -10.99 -17.90 9.06
C ALA A 446 -11.30 -18.98 10.12
N PRO A 447 -10.33 -19.84 10.47
CA PRO A 447 -10.53 -20.87 11.49
C PRO A 447 -10.75 -20.22 12.86
N THR A 448 -11.71 -20.74 13.62
CA THR A 448 -11.94 -20.26 14.99
C THR A 448 -11.07 -20.98 16.00
N THR A 449 -10.65 -20.23 17.00
CA THR A 449 -9.93 -20.74 18.19
C THR A 449 -10.80 -21.61 19.10
N MET A 450 -12.12 -21.60 18.89
CA MET A 450 -13.11 -22.37 19.65
C MET A 450 -13.20 -23.80 19.12
N GLN A 451 -13.26 -24.77 20.04
CA GLN A 451 -13.49 -26.18 19.74
C GLN A 451 -14.90 -26.34 19.18
N ASP A 452 -15.02 -26.64 17.89
CA ASP A 452 -16.19 -27.36 17.41
C ASP A 452 -16.07 -28.83 17.86
N ALA A 453 -17.18 -29.56 17.93
CA ALA A 453 -17.25 -30.95 18.39
C ALA A 453 -16.34 -31.95 17.61
N ALA A 454 -15.74 -31.51 16.49
CA ALA A 454 -14.82 -32.26 15.63
C ALA A 454 -13.33 -31.84 15.77
N GLY A 455 -12.98 -30.96 16.71
CA GLY A 455 -11.62 -30.43 16.90
C GLY A 455 -11.36 -29.08 16.21
N LYS A 456 -10.17 -28.50 16.40
CA LYS A 456 -9.78 -27.19 15.83
C LYS A 456 -9.30 -27.35 14.39
N HIS A 457 -10.23 -27.60 13.46
CA HIS A 457 -9.89 -27.81 12.06
C HIS A 457 -9.98 -26.53 11.22
N ALA A 458 -8.97 -26.28 10.41
CA ALA A 458 -8.99 -25.26 9.38
C ALA A 458 -9.47 -25.85 8.06
N TRP A 459 -10.60 -25.35 7.56
CA TRP A 459 -11.07 -25.62 6.20
C TRP A 459 -10.57 -24.51 5.29
N PHE A 460 -9.60 -24.85 4.45
CA PHE A 460 -8.94 -23.91 3.56
C PHE A 460 -9.44 -24.07 2.13
N SER A 461 -9.79 -22.99 1.47
CA SER A 461 -10.13 -22.99 0.05
C SER A 461 -9.61 -21.77 -0.70
N LEU A 462 -9.29 -21.97 -1.98
CA LEU A 462 -8.97 -20.94 -2.96
C LEU A 462 -9.88 -21.06 -4.17
N LEU A 463 -10.39 -19.92 -4.63
CA LEU A 463 -11.12 -19.80 -5.89
C LEU A 463 -10.14 -19.32 -6.98
N ILE A 464 -9.72 -20.23 -7.87
CA ILE A 464 -8.70 -19.98 -8.88
C ILE A 464 -9.35 -20.01 -10.25
N ARG A 465 -9.44 -18.85 -10.91
CA ARG A 465 -9.84 -18.80 -12.31
C ARG A 465 -8.62 -18.95 -13.22
N ALA A 466 -8.68 -19.84 -14.20
CA ALA A 466 -7.67 -19.93 -15.24
C ALA A 466 -7.64 -18.63 -16.04
N GLN A 467 -6.46 -18.04 -16.16
CA GLN A 467 -6.24 -16.84 -16.96
C GLN A 467 -5.37 -17.22 -18.17
N ALA A 468 -5.76 -16.72 -19.34
CA ALA A 468 -5.08 -16.94 -20.62
C ALA A 468 -4.98 -18.44 -21.03
N GLU A 469 -4.53 -18.67 -22.26
CA GLU A 469 -4.30 -20.03 -22.80
C GLU A 469 -2.93 -20.60 -22.36
N SER A 470 -2.16 -19.86 -21.57
CA SER A 470 -0.85 -20.28 -21.07
C SER A 470 -0.54 -19.63 -19.72
N GLY A 471 0.31 -20.28 -18.92
CA GLY A 471 0.72 -19.80 -17.60
C GLY A 471 0.37 -20.78 -16.47
N PHE A 472 0.63 -20.36 -15.23
CA PHE A 472 0.45 -21.22 -14.05
C PHE A 472 -1.00 -21.67 -13.83
N THR A 473 -1.97 -20.76 -13.88
CA THR A 473 -3.37 -21.08 -13.60
C THR A 473 -3.98 -21.99 -14.66
N HIS A 474 -3.65 -21.78 -15.94
CA HIS A 474 -4.04 -22.68 -17.02
C HIS A 474 -3.40 -24.07 -16.89
N GLN A 475 -2.10 -24.15 -16.57
CA GLN A 475 -1.43 -25.44 -16.32
C GLN A 475 -2.00 -26.17 -15.09
N LEU A 476 -2.37 -25.43 -14.05
CA LEU A 476 -3.01 -25.99 -12.86
C LEU A 476 -4.41 -26.55 -13.20
N LEU A 477 -5.19 -25.85 -14.02
CA LEU A 477 -6.48 -26.34 -14.51
C LEU A 477 -6.33 -27.61 -15.35
N GLN A 478 -5.39 -27.63 -16.31
CA GLN A 478 -5.11 -28.82 -17.11
C GLN A 478 -4.65 -30.01 -16.26
N TYR A 479 -3.80 -29.76 -15.26
CA TYR A 479 -3.36 -30.79 -14.33
C TYR A 479 -4.53 -31.35 -13.50
N ALA A 480 -5.43 -30.48 -13.03
CA ALA A 480 -6.61 -30.87 -12.25
C ALA A 480 -7.59 -31.76 -13.03
N ARG A 481 -7.65 -31.63 -14.36
CA ARG A 481 -8.46 -32.53 -15.22
C ARG A 481 -8.00 -33.98 -15.16
N GLN A 482 -6.74 -34.21 -14.81
CA GLN A 482 -6.13 -35.54 -14.76
C GLN A 482 -5.88 -36.02 -13.32
N HIS A 483 -5.81 -35.10 -12.35
CA HIS A 483 -5.46 -35.38 -10.97
C HIS A 483 -6.40 -34.63 -10.02
N SER A 484 -7.11 -35.37 -9.17
CA SER A 484 -7.99 -34.80 -8.14
C SER A 484 -7.23 -34.31 -6.91
N GLU A 485 -5.97 -34.71 -6.72
CA GLU A 485 -5.17 -34.37 -5.54
C GLU A 485 -3.76 -33.92 -5.91
N THR A 486 -3.20 -33.01 -5.10
CA THR A 486 -1.83 -32.56 -5.24
C THR A 486 -1.23 -32.10 -3.91
N ARG A 487 0.09 -31.93 -3.87
CA ARG A 487 0.79 -31.32 -2.74
C ARG A 487 1.04 -29.85 -3.04
N ILE A 488 0.55 -28.98 -2.15
CA ILE A 488 0.72 -27.54 -2.26
C ILE A 488 1.67 -27.04 -1.18
N ARG A 489 2.52 -26.08 -1.54
CA ARG A 489 3.30 -25.30 -0.59
C ARG A 489 2.67 -23.93 -0.45
N LEU A 490 2.32 -23.56 0.79
CA LEU A 490 1.71 -22.28 1.13
C LEU A 490 2.74 -21.40 1.85
N ASP A 491 2.89 -20.17 1.37
CA ASP A 491 3.64 -19.09 2.00
C ASP A 491 2.64 -18.01 2.43
N GLY A 492 2.47 -17.83 3.75
CA GLY A 492 1.48 -16.92 4.32
C GLY A 492 1.11 -17.29 5.76
N PRO A 493 0.09 -16.61 6.34
CA PRO A 493 -0.79 -15.66 5.66
C PRO A 493 -0.23 -14.23 5.57
N TYR A 494 -0.73 -13.48 4.57
CA TYR A 494 -0.46 -12.07 4.31
C TYR A 494 -1.78 -11.30 4.21
N GLY A 495 -1.78 -9.97 4.38
CA GLY A 495 -3.01 -9.15 4.30
C GLY A 495 -3.09 -8.10 5.40
N SER A 496 -4.26 -7.47 5.57
CA SER A 496 -4.51 -6.46 6.62
C SER A 496 -5.92 -6.62 7.19
N SER A 497 -6.07 -6.44 8.51
CA SER A 497 -7.37 -6.45 9.20
C SER A 497 -8.20 -5.19 8.94
N HIS A 498 -7.63 -4.17 8.27
CA HIS A 498 -8.25 -2.85 8.17
C HIS A 498 -9.64 -2.88 7.55
N ALA A 499 -9.87 -3.69 6.50
CA ALA A 499 -11.20 -3.85 5.89
C ALA A 499 -12.22 -4.39 6.90
N LEU A 500 -11.86 -5.42 7.67
CA LEU A 500 -12.71 -5.97 8.72
C LEU A 500 -12.91 -4.97 9.87
N ASP A 501 -11.89 -4.19 10.22
CA ASP A 501 -11.98 -3.18 11.28
C ASP A 501 -12.94 -2.04 10.92
N VAL A 502 -12.93 -1.60 9.65
CA VAL A 502 -13.87 -0.60 9.12
C VAL A 502 -15.29 -1.16 9.10
N LEU A 503 -15.50 -2.37 8.58
CA LEU A 503 -16.82 -3.00 8.55
C LEU A 503 -17.34 -3.27 9.96
N GLY A 504 -16.48 -3.78 10.85
CA GLY A 504 -16.81 -4.10 12.24
C GLY A 504 -17.07 -2.90 13.14
N THR A 505 -16.77 -1.67 12.70
CA THR A 505 -17.12 -0.44 13.43
C THR A 505 -18.28 0.32 12.79
N SER A 506 -18.77 -0.14 11.64
CA SER A 506 -19.90 0.43 10.93
C SER A 506 -21.24 -0.07 11.46
N SER A 507 -22.26 0.80 11.39
CA SER A 507 -23.66 0.43 11.58
C SER A 507 -24.18 -0.33 10.36
N THR A 508 -23.65 0.02 9.19
CA THR A 508 -23.98 -0.56 7.89
C THR A 508 -22.70 -1.02 7.21
N ALA A 509 -22.51 -2.33 7.13
CA ALA A 509 -21.39 -2.96 6.45
C ALA A 509 -21.83 -3.34 5.03
N ILE A 510 -21.24 -2.71 4.02
CA ILE A 510 -21.56 -2.92 2.62
C ILE A 510 -20.36 -3.57 1.93
N LEU A 511 -20.57 -4.75 1.34
CA LEU A 511 -19.58 -5.45 0.56
C LEU A 511 -20.02 -5.51 -0.90
N ILE A 512 -19.13 -5.10 -1.81
CA ILE A 512 -19.39 -5.11 -3.25
C ILE A 512 -18.34 -5.98 -3.93
N ALA A 513 -18.77 -7.10 -4.49
CA ALA A 513 -17.91 -8.06 -5.18
C ALA A 513 -18.24 -8.08 -6.68
N GLY A 514 -17.21 -7.98 -7.53
CA GLY A 514 -17.31 -8.19 -8.97
C GLY A 514 -16.55 -9.43 -9.38
N GLY A 515 -17.22 -10.42 -9.97
CA GLY A 515 -16.62 -11.69 -10.35
C GLY A 515 -15.92 -12.35 -9.16
N SER A 516 -14.65 -12.74 -9.35
CA SER A 516 -13.85 -13.45 -8.35
C SER A 516 -13.53 -12.62 -7.10
N GLY A 517 -13.90 -11.32 -7.08
CA GLY A 517 -13.87 -10.50 -5.87
C GLY A 517 -14.71 -11.04 -4.71
N ILE A 518 -15.59 -12.02 -4.96
CA ILE A 518 -16.29 -12.78 -3.90
C ILE A 518 -15.31 -13.51 -2.97
N ALA A 519 -14.12 -13.86 -3.45
CA ALA A 519 -13.05 -14.44 -2.64
C ALA A 519 -12.62 -13.52 -1.48
N VAL A 520 -12.80 -12.21 -1.63
CA VAL A 520 -12.57 -11.22 -0.57
C VAL A 520 -13.80 -11.05 0.32
N ALA A 521 -14.97 -10.95 -0.30
CA ALA A 521 -16.20 -10.62 0.41
C ALA A 521 -16.68 -11.77 1.31
N TYR A 522 -16.61 -13.03 0.86
CA TYR A 522 -17.10 -14.17 1.61
C TYR A 522 -16.47 -14.33 3.01
N PRO A 523 -15.13 -14.36 3.18
CA PRO A 523 -14.53 -14.51 4.51
C PRO A 523 -14.84 -13.32 5.44
N LEU A 524 -14.99 -12.11 4.88
CA LEU A 524 -15.41 -10.93 5.64
C LEU A 524 -16.87 -11.04 6.09
N LEU A 525 -17.78 -11.46 5.22
CA LEU A 525 -19.19 -11.70 5.54
C LEU A 525 -19.33 -12.73 6.65
N TYR A 526 -18.65 -13.86 6.50
CA TYR A 526 -18.66 -14.92 7.50
C TYR A 526 -18.18 -14.41 8.86
N ALA A 527 -17.09 -13.65 8.90
CA ALA A 527 -16.57 -13.08 10.14
C ALA A 527 -17.49 -12.02 10.78
N LEU A 528 -18.30 -11.31 9.99
CA LEU A 528 -19.21 -10.29 10.49
C LEU A 528 -20.55 -10.85 10.97
N LEU A 529 -21.03 -11.94 10.35
CA LEU A 529 -22.37 -12.50 10.55
C LEU A 529 -22.40 -13.72 11.45
N ARG A 530 -21.29 -14.48 11.55
CA ARG A 530 -21.25 -15.71 12.34
C ARG A 530 -21.79 -15.47 13.76
N PRO A 531 -22.78 -16.26 14.21
CA PRO A 531 -23.27 -16.22 15.58
C PRO A 531 -22.15 -16.56 16.56
N ASN A 532 -21.92 -15.69 17.55
CA ASN A 532 -20.96 -15.97 18.61
C ASN A 532 -21.64 -16.84 19.68
N LEU A 533 -21.52 -18.16 19.56
CA LEU A 533 -22.16 -19.13 20.47
C LEU A 533 -21.62 -19.08 21.91
N ALA A 534 -20.45 -18.47 22.12
CA ALA A 534 -19.81 -18.39 23.44
C ALA A 534 -20.22 -17.14 24.24
N ASP A 535 -20.83 -16.14 23.60
CA ASP A 535 -21.21 -14.89 24.25
C ASP A 535 -22.53 -14.34 23.68
N PRO A 536 -23.68 -14.66 24.30
CA PRO A 536 -24.99 -14.20 23.84
C PRO A 536 -25.13 -12.68 23.86
N GLU A 537 -24.33 -11.95 24.66
CA GLU A 537 -24.29 -10.48 24.65
C GLU A 537 -23.57 -9.94 23.40
N ALA A 538 -22.50 -10.61 22.95
CA ALA A 538 -21.85 -10.30 21.67
C ALA A 538 -22.81 -10.54 20.49
N ALA A 539 -23.61 -11.62 20.54
CA ALA A 539 -24.63 -11.93 19.53
C ALA A 539 -25.69 -10.82 19.38
N LEU A 540 -26.12 -10.20 20.50
CA LEU A 540 -27.03 -9.05 20.52
C LEU A 540 -26.42 -7.76 19.93
N THR A 541 -25.09 -7.61 19.96
CA THR A 541 -24.41 -6.46 19.32
C THR A 541 -24.20 -6.62 17.82
N THR A 542 -23.96 -7.84 17.34
CA THR A 542 -24.02 -8.20 15.91
C THR A 542 -25.44 -8.02 15.36
N SER A 543 -26.48 -8.29 16.16
CA SER A 543 -27.89 -8.22 15.79
C SER A 543 -28.39 -6.83 15.35
N LYS A 544 -27.72 -5.72 15.69
CA LYS A 544 -28.11 -4.36 15.24
C LYS A 544 -27.37 -3.86 13.99
N ARG A 545 -26.34 -4.56 13.52
CA ARG A 545 -25.58 -4.16 12.32
C ARG A 545 -26.29 -4.70 11.08
N LYS A 546 -26.50 -3.84 10.09
CA LYS A 546 -26.97 -4.27 8.78
C LYS A 546 -25.77 -4.65 7.92
N VAL A 547 -25.75 -5.87 7.42
CA VAL A 547 -24.71 -6.37 6.51
C VAL A 547 -25.35 -6.57 5.14
N LYS A 548 -24.79 -5.91 4.12
CA LYS A 548 -25.30 -5.92 2.75
C LYS A 548 -24.24 -6.43 1.79
N LEU A 549 -24.60 -7.32 0.87
CA LEU A 549 -23.73 -7.81 -0.20
C LEU A 549 -24.33 -7.48 -1.57
N LEU A 550 -23.55 -6.81 -2.43
CA LEU A 550 -23.82 -6.73 -3.86
C LEU A 550 -22.80 -7.61 -4.60
N TRP A 551 -23.25 -8.72 -5.18
CA TRP A 551 -22.37 -9.60 -5.94
C TRP A 551 -22.72 -9.62 -7.43
N ILE A 552 -21.82 -9.06 -8.24
CA ILE A 552 -22.00 -8.90 -9.69
C ILE A 552 -21.24 -10.02 -10.41
N THR A 553 -21.95 -10.93 -11.05
CA THR A 553 -21.38 -12.02 -11.86
C THR A 553 -21.47 -11.74 -13.36
N HIS A 554 -20.59 -12.36 -14.14
CA HIS A 554 -20.61 -12.24 -15.60
C HIS A 554 -21.47 -13.32 -16.26
N SER A 555 -21.23 -14.58 -15.90
CA SER A 555 -21.98 -15.76 -16.35
C SER A 555 -22.93 -16.25 -15.24
N PRO A 556 -24.06 -16.91 -15.57
CA PRO A 556 -24.88 -17.65 -14.61
C PRO A 556 -24.07 -18.67 -13.80
N THR A 557 -23.15 -19.39 -14.45
CA THR A 557 -22.32 -20.43 -13.81
C THR A 557 -21.42 -19.89 -12.70
N HIS A 558 -21.02 -18.62 -12.77
CA HIS A 558 -20.20 -18.00 -11.72
C HIS A 558 -20.93 -17.89 -10.37
N ARG A 559 -22.26 -17.98 -10.36
CA ARG A 559 -23.03 -18.00 -9.10
C ARG A 559 -22.74 -19.26 -8.28
N LEU A 560 -22.36 -20.35 -8.95
CA LEU A 560 -22.03 -21.63 -8.34
C LEU A 560 -20.67 -21.65 -7.63
N TRP A 561 -19.89 -20.57 -7.73
CA TRP A 561 -18.63 -20.44 -6.99
C TRP A 561 -18.84 -20.42 -5.46
N VAL A 562 -20.01 -19.96 -5.00
CA VAL A 562 -20.44 -20.12 -3.61
C VAL A 562 -21.65 -21.05 -3.61
N PRO A 563 -21.63 -22.19 -2.90
CA PRO A 563 -22.79 -23.07 -2.81
C PRO A 563 -24.01 -22.34 -2.24
N ASP A 564 -25.21 -22.61 -2.79
CA ASP A 564 -26.45 -21.97 -2.34
C ASP A 564 -26.71 -22.18 -0.84
N SER A 565 -26.35 -23.35 -0.30
CA SER A 565 -26.46 -23.64 1.14
C SER A 565 -25.64 -22.68 2.00
N LYS A 566 -24.47 -22.24 1.53
CA LYS A 566 -23.63 -21.25 2.22
C LYS A 566 -24.16 -19.84 2.11
N MET A 567 -24.78 -19.49 0.99
CA MET A 567 -25.45 -18.19 0.86
C MET A 567 -26.70 -18.12 1.76
N GLN A 568 -27.52 -19.18 1.77
CA GLN A 568 -28.68 -19.29 2.65
C GLN A 568 -28.28 -19.25 4.13
N GLU A 569 -27.17 -19.89 4.52
CA GLU A 569 -26.61 -19.80 5.87
C GLU A 569 -26.31 -18.33 6.26
N LEU A 570 -25.68 -17.56 5.37
CA LEU A 570 -25.40 -16.14 5.63
C LEU A 570 -26.67 -15.28 5.68
N GLU A 571 -27.65 -15.55 4.83
CA GLU A 571 -28.97 -14.88 4.84
C GLU A 571 -29.71 -15.16 6.16
N GLN A 572 -29.69 -16.39 6.64
CA GLN A 572 -30.26 -16.78 7.94
C GLN A 572 -29.58 -16.04 9.11
N TRP A 573 -28.29 -15.70 8.98
CA TRP A 573 -27.57 -14.88 9.95
C TRP A 573 -27.81 -13.37 9.79
N GLY A 574 -28.64 -12.95 8.83
CA GLY A 574 -29.05 -11.56 8.62
C GLY A 574 -28.32 -10.83 7.49
N LEU A 575 -27.74 -11.55 6.52
CA LEU A 575 -27.24 -10.95 5.29
C LEU A 575 -28.38 -10.45 4.40
N ASP A 576 -28.33 -9.18 4.01
CA ASP A 576 -29.14 -8.64 2.90
C ASP A 576 -28.33 -8.73 1.61
N VAL A 577 -28.66 -9.70 0.75
CA VAL A 577 -27.92 -9.96 -0.48
C VAL A 577 -28.69 -9.48 -1.72
N LEU A 578 -27.97 -8.83 -2.63
CA LEU A 578 -28.44 -8.44 -3.95
C LEU A 578 -27.52 -9.03 -5.02
N ILE A 579 -28.03 -10.01 -5.77
CA ILE A 579 -27.35 -10.62 -6.92
C ILE A 579 -28.12 -10.22 -8.19
N PRO A 580 -27.70 -9.17 -8.91
CA PRO A 580 -28.33 -8.80 -10.18
C PRO A 580 -28.19 -9.93 -11.22
N PRO A 581 -29.01 -9.89 -12.30
CA PRO A 581 -28.81 -10.79 -13.43
C PRO A 581 -27.37 -10.72 -13.96
N PRO A 582 -26.81 -11.83 -14.47
CA PRO A 582 -25.44 -11.86 -14.96
C PRO A 582 -25.19 -10.80 -16.05
N THR A 583 -24.02 -10.17 -16.03
CA THR A 583 -23.74 -9.03 -16.92
C THR A 583 -23.70 -9.41 -18.40
N LEU A 584 -23.47 -10.69 -18.73
CA LEU A 584 -23.60 -11.21 -20.09
C LEU A 584 -25.04 -11.10 -20.62
N LEU A 585 -26.04 -11.21 -19.73
CA LEU A 585 -27.47 -11.25 -20.09
C LEU A 585 -28.14 -9.87 -19.99
N ALA A 586 -27.86 -9.12 -18.92
CA ALA A 586 -28.56 -7.86 -18.62
C ALA A 586 -27.67 -6.61 -18.66
N GLY A 587 -26.39 -6.76 -19.02
CA GLY A 587 -25.43 -5.66 -19.00
C GLY A 587 -25.00 -5.28 -17.57
N ARG A 588 -24.36 -4.11 -17.45
CA ARG A 588 -23.77 -3.66 -16.18
C ARG A 588 -24.83 -3.03 -15.26
N PRO A 589 -24.99 -3.51 -14.01
CA PRO A 589 -25.96 -2.91 -13.08
C PRO A 589 -25.53 -1.48 -12.66
N ASP A 590 -26.51 -0.63 -12.33
CA ASP A 590 -26.23 0.69 -11.75
C ASP A 590 -25.85 0.57 -10.27
N VAL A 591 -24.58 0.27 -10.05
CA VAL A 591 -23.98 0.19 -8.71
C VAL A 591 -24.07 1.51 -7.97
N LYS A 592 -24.13 2.65 -8.67
CA LYS A 592 -24.14 3.98 -8.04
C LYS A 592 -25.47 4.23 -7.36
N ASP A 593 -26.56 3.83 -8.01
CA ASP A 593 -27.91 4.00 -7.46
C ASP A 593 -28.18 3.03 -6.31
N VAL A 594 -27.79 1.76 -6.44
CA VAL A 594 -27.86 0.79 -5.33
C VAL A 594 -27.13 1.31 -4.09
N LEU A 595 -25.89 1.79 -4.28
CA LEU A 595 -25.07 2.29 -3.18
C LEU A 595 -25.64 3.58 -2.56
N ARG A 596 -26.25 4.46 -3.38
CA ARG A 596 -26.94 5.66 -2.88
C ARG A 596 -28.18 5.30 -2.09
N GLY A 597 -28.96 4.29 -2.48
CA GLY A 597 -30.10 3.81 -1.70
C GLY A 597 -29.63 3.27 -0.35
N TRP A 598 -28.69 2.31 -0.36
CA TRP A 598 -28.19 1.68 0.86
C TRP A 598 -27.56 2.65 1.88
N ILE A 599 -26.89 3.71 1.43
CA ILE A 599 -26.29 4.73 2.32
C ILE A 599 -27.24 5.91 2.57
N GLY A 600 -28.14 6.19 1.63
CA GLY A 600 -29.08 7.30 1.68
C GLY A 600 -30.08 7.13 2.80
N ASP A 601 -30.62 5.92 2.92
CA ASP A 601 -31.73 5.55 3.78
C ASP A 601 -31.32 5.29 5.23
N GLU A 602 -30.02 5.20 5.51
CA GLU A 602 -29.52 4.76 6.81
C GLU A 602 -28.85 5.87 7.62
N ALA A 603 -29.20 5.93 8.90
CA ALA A 603 -28.59 6.82 9.87
C ALA A 603 -27.38 6.13 10.53
N GLY A 604 -26.16 6.60 10.24
CA GLY A 604 -24.96 6.10 10.90
C GLY A 604 -23.72 6.12 10.01
N PHE A 605 -22.67 5.46 10.49
CA PHE A 605 -21.41 5.28 9.78
C PHE A 605 -21.49 4.04 8.88
N SER A 606 -21.33 4.24 7.57
CA SER A 606 -21.34 3.16 6.59
C SER A 606 -19.91 2.77 6.18
N GLY A 607 -19.55 1.51 6.39
CA GLY A 607 -18.30 0.93 5.91
C GLY A 607 -18.53 0.22 4.58
N VAL A 608 -17.78 0.59 3.55
CA VAL A 608 -17.89 -0.01 2.21
C VAL A 608 -16.58 -0.71 1.86
N VAL A 609 -16.64 -1.99 1.50
CA VAL A 609 -15.50 -2.73 0.93
C VAL A 609 -15.85 -3.14 -0.48
N VAL A 610 -14.95 -2.88 -1.44
CA VAL A 610 -15.14 -3.29 -2.83
C VAL A 610 -13.95 -4.07 -3.37
N SER A 611 -14.24 -5.17 -4.06
CA SER A 611 -13.26 -5.97 -4.80
C SER A 611 -13.80 -6.36 -6.18
N GLY A 612 -13.05 -6.06 -7.24
CA GLY A 612 -13.46 -6.37 -8.62
C GLY A 612 -12.73 -5.54 -9.69
N PRO A 613 -13.28 -5.48 -10.91
CA PRO A 613 -12.67 -4.74 -12.03
C PRO A 613 -12.51 -3.23 -11.75
N ASP A 614 -11.54 -2.59 -12.40
CA ASP A 614 -11.21 -1.17 -12.18
C ASP A 614 -12.40 -0.22 -12.37
N GLY A 615 -13.26 -0.52 -13.35
CA GLY A 615 -14.49 0.25 -13.57
C GLY A 615 -15.45 0.21 -12.37
N LEU A 616 -15.63 -0.98 -11.78
CA LEU A 616 -16.49 -1.18 -10.60
C LEU A 616 -15.92 -0.46 -9.39
N VAL A 617 -14.64 -0.69 -9.11
CA VAL A 617 -13.92 -0.08 -7.99
C VAL A 617 -14.00 1.45 -8.07
N ARG A 618 -13.77 2.03 -9.25
CA ARG A 618 -13.83 3.48 -9.46
C ARG A 618 -15.24 4.03 -9.25
N ASP A 619 -16.27 3.35 -9.76
CA ASP A 619 -17.66 3.79 -9.62
C ASP A 619 -18.13 3.77 -8.15
N VAL A 620 -17.79 2.73 -7.39
CA VAL A 620 -18.06 2.66 -5.94
C VAL A 620 -17.31 3.76 -5.21
N ARG A 621 -15.98 3.85 -5.40
CA ARG A 621 -15.13 4.82 -4.72
C ARG A 621 -15.58 6.26 -4.97
N ASN A 622 -15.85 6.62 -6.23
CA ASN A 622 -16.27 7.98 -6.57
C ASN A 622 -17.70 8.28 -6.12
N THR A 623 -18.56 7.27 -5.99
CA THR A 623 -19.89 7.44 -5.38
C THR A 623 -19.77 7.69 -3.87
N CYS A 624 -18.94 6.92 -3.16
CA CYS A 624 -18.62 7.19 -1.76
C CYS A 624 -18.00 8.59 -1.57
N ALA A 625 -17.07 9.00 -2.44
CA ALA A 625 -16.49 10.34 -2.39
C ALA A 625 -17.57 11.44 -2.54
N LYS A 626 -18.52 11.28 -3.47
CA LYS A 626 -19.66 12.21 -3.62
C LYS A 626 -20.58 12.22 -2.40
N LEU A 627 -20.80 11.08 -1.76
CA LEU A 627 -21.60 10.99 -0.53
C LEU A 627 -20.88 11.65 0.66
N MET A 628 -19.56 11.48 0.77
CA MET A 628 -18.73 12.19 1.74
C MET A 628 -18.80 13.71 1.53
N TRP A 629 -18.78 14.19 0.28
CA TRP A 629 -18.97 15.62 -0.04
C TRP A 629 -20.32 16.15 0.46
N ARG A 630 -21.35 15.32 0.38
CA ARG A 630 -22.70 15.57 0.93
C ARG A 630 -22.78 15.33 2.45
N ARG A 631 -21.65 15.16 3.13
CA ARG A 631 -21.52 14.96 4.60
C ARG A 631 -22.16 13.68 5.13
N LYS A 632 -22.31 12.65 4.29
CA LYS A 632 -22.61 11.30 4.77
C LYS A 632 -21.33 10.69 5.35
N ASP A 633 -21.44 10.06 6.51
CA ASP A 633 -20.30 9.43 7.16
C ASP A 633 -20.05 8.05 6.56
N VAL A 634 -19.22 8.03 5.52
CA VAL A 634 -18.86 6.83 4.75
C VAL A 634 -17.35 6.65 4.81
N ASN A 635 -16.91 5.39 4.88
CA ASN A 635 -15.54 5.02 4.56
C ASN A 635 -15.54 3.93 3.50
N VAL A 636 -14.63 4.02 2.52
CA VAL A 636 -14.53 3.04 1.44
C VAL A 636 -13.12 2.48 1.37
N GLN A 637 -13.03 1.17 1.51
CA GLN A 637 -11.80 0.39 1.40
C GLN A 637 -11.85 -0.43 0.12
N VAL A 638 -10.72 -0.51 -0.57
CA VAL A 638 -10.62 -1.22 -1.84
C VAL A 638 -9.60 -2.32 -1.70
N GLU A 639 -10.10 -3.54 -1.83
CA GLU A 639 -9.30 -4.75 -1.80
C GLU A 639 -9.13 -5.23 -3.24
N LYS A 640 -7.98 -4.89 -3.82
CA LYS A 640 -7.63 -5.30 -5.18
C LYS A 640 -6.31 -6.04 -5.15
N PHE A 641 -6.38 -7.32 -5.47
CA PHE A 641 -5.23 -8.16 -5.66
C PHE A 641 -4.83 -8.13 -7.15
N GLY A 642 -3.63 -7.63 -7.43
CA GLY A 642 -3.21 -7.20 -8.77
C GLY A 642 -2.47 -8.28 -9.59
N TRP A 643 -2.83 -9.55 -9.41
CA TRP A 643 -2.17 -10.70 -10.02
C TRP A 643 -3.05 -11.49 -10.96
#